data_AF-N6UIJ9-F1
#
_entry.id   AF-N6UIJ9-F1
#
_cell.length_a   1.000
_cell.length_b   1.000
_cell.length_c   1.000
_cell.angle_alpha   90.00
_cell.angle_beta   90.00
_cell.angle_gamma   90.00
#
_symmetry.space_group_name_H-M   'P 1'
#
loop_
_entity.id
_entity.type
_entity.pdbx_description
1 polymer ?
#
loop_
_entity_poly.entity_id
_entity_poly.type
_entity_poly.pdbx_seq_one_letter_code
_entity_poly.pdbx_strand_id
1 'polypeptide(L)'
;MAFSRLIASRASHGAKTLLKRYQEPLIFRATMADFRIEKDTFGELKVPSDKYYGAQTVRSTINFAIGGEYERMPYPIITAMGILKKAAAEVNKDYGLDPKIAEAISKACDEVISGKLYCDHFPLVIWQTGSGTQSNMNTNEVVSNRAIEILGGKLGSKTPVHPNDHVNKSQSSNDTFPTAMHIAVAMEVEHTLLPGLQMLGDSLDKKAKEFKDIIKIGRTHTQDAVPLSLGQEFSGYVTQVRFGIDRIKTTLPRLHMLALGGTAVGTGLNTRKGFAEKCAAKISELTGLCFVTAPNKFEALACHDALVEVSGALNVIACSLMKIANDIRFLASGPRCGLGELVLPENEPGSSIMPGKVNPTQCEAVTMVAAQVMGNHVATTIGGSNGHFELNVFKPMMAANVLRSIRLIGDSCKSFTIHCVDGIQADRERIDKLLHESLMLVTALNPHIGYDKAAQIAKTAHKEKSTLKATAIKLGILNEQQFNDWEGCKVGLLGVPFEKGQTKKGVAAGPEAIRKLGLVERLEEIEGKLDIKDYGDVCYKIATDLKEKDVPNMKEYAHIAACNQQVSKTVEKIINEGRICVTLGGDHSLGVGTVDGHIKAKGENICVLWIDAHPDLNTNKTSSTGNVHGMPMALLAKELSDYWPYLPGMDWQKPVISLRHIAYIGLRSVDSYERLVIDKLGINAFGMEDIENYGIRTIVDMALNKIDPESNKSIHVSFDIDSLDSLEAPSTGTSVRGGMTLREGIQLMEIIHQTCRLGALDVVEVNPSIGSEADVKRTVDAAIHVIAAALGHSRRGLSPRSGVLPLQTFPPKYQEI
;
A
#
# COMPACT_ATOMS: atom_id res chain seq x y z
N MET A 1 -74.81 -6.47 -19.32
CA MET A 1 -74.61 -7.23 -20.58
C MET A 1 -74.17 -6.33 -21.74
N ALA A 2 -72.97 -5.73 -21.67
CA ALA A 2 -72.44 -4.93 -22.79
C ALA A 2 -70.89 -4.95 -22.90
N PHE A 3 -70.19 -5.81 -22.16
CA PHE A 3 -68.72 -5.89 -22.19
C PHE A 3 -68.17 -7.26 -22.63
N SER A 4 -69.02 -8.28 -22.78
CA SER A 4 -68.60 -9.65 -23.11
C SER A 4 -68.63 -9.99 -24.61
N ARG A 5 -69.07 -9.08 -25.49
CA ARG A 5 -69.17 -9.34 -26.95
C ARG A 5 -68.07 -8.70 -27.80
N LEU A 6 -67.19 -7.86 -27.24
CA LEU A 6 -66.13 -7.21 -28.03
C LEU A 6 -64.81 -8.00 -28.11
N ILE A 7 -64.64 -9.06 -27.31
CA ILE A 7 -63.38 -9.82 -27.23
C ILE A 7 -63.39 -11.07 -28.13
N ALA A 8 -64.56 -11.55 -28.56
CA ALA A 8 -64.69 -12.83 -29.28
C ALA A 8 -64.41 -12.76 -30.80
N SER A 9 -64.32 -11.58 -31.43
CA SER A 9 -64.10 -11.49 -32.89
C SER A 9 -62.69 -11.09 -33.33
N ARG A 10 -61.79 -10.71 -32.41
CA ARG A 10 -60.38 -10.39 -32.73
C ARG A 10 -59.38 -11.52 -32.44
N ALA A 11 -59.83 -12.61 -31.83
CA ALA A 11 -58.94 -13.70 -31.40
C ALA A 11 -58.65 -14.75 -32.49
N SER A 12 -59.39 -14.80 -33.62
CA SER A 12 -59.21 -15.87 -34.63
C SER A 12 -58.28 -15.53 -35.81
N HIS A 13 -57.97 -14.25 -36.03
CA HIS A 13 -57.01 -13.81 -37.07
C HIS A 13 -55.61 -13.51 -36.50
N GLY A 14 -55.51 -13.05 -35.25
CA GLY A 14 -54.23 -12.78 -34.58
C GLY A 14 -53.46 -14.06 -34.22
N ALA A 15 -54.15 -15.09 -33.74
CA ALA A 15 -53.50 -16.32 -33.28
C ALA A 15 -52.86 -17.13 -34.41
N LYS A 16 -53.47 -17.20 -35.60
CA LYS A 16 -52.88 -17.86 -36.78
C LYS A 16 -51.69 -17.10 -37.37
N THR A 17 -51.64 -15.79 -37.18
CA THR A 17 -50.53 -14.94 -37.67
C THR A 17 -49.34 -14.94 -36.69
N LEU A 18 -49.61 -15.05 -35.39
CA LEU A 18 -48.60 -15.20 -34.35
C LEU A 18 -47.97 -16.60 -34.34
N LEU A 19 -48.75 -17.67 -34.58
CA LEU A 19 -48.22 -19.04 -34.71
C LEU A 19 -47.38 -19.23 -35.99
N LYS A 20 -47.67 -18.51 -37.08
CA LYS A 20 -46.81 -18.50 -38.28
C LYS A 20 -45.47 -17.79 -38.05
N ARG A 21 -45.41 -16.77 -37.19
CA ARG A 21 -44.17 -16.00 -36.90
C ARG A 21 -43.17 -16.75 -36.01
N TYR A 22 -43.59 -17.80 -35.31
CA TYR A 22 -42.72 -18.62 -34.45
C TYR A 22 -42.38 -20.00 -35.04
N GLN A 23 -42.83 -20.29 -36.27
CA GLN A 23 -42.54 -21.53 -37.00
C GLN A 23 -41.68 -21.33 -38.25
N GLU A 24 -41.21 -20.11 -38.54
CA GLU A 24 -40.13 -19.95 -39.51
C GLU A 24 -38.80 -20.08 -38.76
N PRO A 25 -38.03 -21.16 -38.97
CA PRO A 25 -36.65 -21.21 -38.53
C PRO A 25 -35.89 -20.07 -39.23
N LEU A 26 -34.71 -19.73 -38.70
CA LEU A 26 -33.69 -18.84 -39.28
C LEU A 26 -33.25 -19.29 -40.69
N ILE A 27 -34.18 -19.23 -41.64
CA ILE A 27 -34.06 -19.49 -43.05
C ILE A 27 -34.62 -18.22 -43.67
N PHE A 28 -33.72 -17.44 -44.29
CA PHE A 28 -33.98 -16.30 -45.18
C PHE A 28 -34.18 -14.90 -44.55
N ARG A 29 -33.06 -14.21 -44.30
CA ARG A 29 -32.73 -13.06 -45.16
C ARG A 29 -31.79 -13.55 -46.27
N ALA A 30 -32.33 -14.25 -47.25
CA ALA A 30 -31.57 -14.57 -48.46
C ALA A 30 -32.13 -13.75 -49.61
N THR A 31 -31.36 -12.74 -49.99
CA THR A 31 -31.22 -12.37 -51.38
C THR A 31 -30.49 -13.53 -52.07
N MET A 32 -31.17 -14.28 -52.96
CA MET A 32 -30.60 -15.22 -53.94
C MET A 32 -29.27 -15.92 -53.57
N ALA A 33 -29.22 -16.69 -52.47
CA ALA A 33 -28.03 -17.49 -52.18
C ALA A 33 -28.16 -18.86 -52.88
N ASP A 34 -27.26 -19.15 -53.82
CA ASP A 34 -27.08 -20.51 -54.33
C ASP A 34 -26.71 -21.45 -53.17
N PHE A 35 -27.10 -22.72 -53.26
CA PHE A 35 -26.76 -23.76 -52.27
C PHE A 35 -25.82 -24.80 -52.86
N ARG A 36 -24.88 -25.29 -52.05
CA ARG A 36 -24.14 -26.53 -52.32
C ARG A 36 -24.66 -27.66 -51.45
N ILE A 37 -24.53 -28.88 -51.95
CA ILE A 37 -24.82 -30.09 -51.18
C ILE A 37 -23.54 -30.55 -50.50
N GLU A 38 -23.59 -30.65 -49.17
CA GLU A 38 -22.57 -31.34 -48.39
C GLU A 38 -23.17 -32.55 -47.68
N LYS A 39 -22.32 -33.51 -47.32
CA LYS A 39 -22.72 -34.75 -46.66
C LYS A 39 -21.94 -34.96 -45.37
N ASP A 40 -22.63 -35.32 -44.30
CA ASP A 40 -22.05 -35.89 -43.07
C ASP A 40 -22.53 -37.33 -42.89
N THR A 41 -22.26 -37.94 -41.73
CA THR A 41 -22.69 -39.31 -41.41
C THR A 41 -24.22 -39.47 -41.30
N PHE A 42 -24.96 -38.38 -41.13
CA PHE A 42 -26.43 -38.36 -41.04
C PHE A 42 -27.12 -38.04 -42.37
N GLY A 43 -26.35 -37.81 -43.44
CA GLY A 43 -26.88 -37.63 -44.80
C GLY A 43 -26.51 -36.29 -45.43
N GLU A 44 -27.20 -35.96 -46.52
CA GLU A 44 -26.99 -34.72 -47.28
C GLU A 44 -27.71 -33.52 -46.66
N LEU A 45 -27.12 -32.34 -46.80
CA LEU A 45 -27.65 -31.09 -46.30
C LEU A 45 -27.34 -29.95 -47.28
N LYS A 46 -28.27 -29.01 -47.43
CA LYS A 46 -28.08 -27.79 -48.22
C LYS A 46 -27.30 -26.77 -47.38
N VAL A 47 -26.17 -26.32 -47.90
CA VAL A 47 -25.30 -25.32 -47.29
C VAL A 47 -25.20 -24.10 -48.21
N PRO A 48 -25.33 -22.86 -47.74
CA PRO A 48 -25.17 -21.67 -48.59
C PRO A 48 -23.82 -21.65 -49.30
N SER A 49 -23.81 -21.43 -50.62
CA SER A 49 -22.61 -21.51 -51.46
C SER A 49 -21.56 -20.44 -51.11
N ASP A 50 -21.98 -19.32 -50.55
CA ASP A 50 -21.12 -18.19 -50.14
C ASP A 50 -20.47 -18.38 -48.75
N LYS A 51 -20.75 -19.48 -48.04
CA LYS A 51 -20.24 -19.72 -46.68
C LYS A 51 -19.26 -20.88 -46.61
N TYR A 52 -18.15 -20.70 -45.89
CA TYR A 52 -17.12 -21.73 -45.72
C TYR A 52 -17.47 -22.84 -44.72
N TYR A 53 -18.44 -22.66 -43.82
CA TYR A 53 -18.85 -23.75 -42.92
C TYR A 53 -19.58 -24.86 -43.69
N GLY A 54 -19.66 -26.08 -43.13
CA GLY A 54 -20.18 -27.27 -43.82
C GLY A 54 -21.46 -27.84 -43.21
N ALA A 55 -21.72 -29.11 -43.53
CA ALA A 55 -22.94 -29.81 -43.13
C ALA A 55 -23.14 -29.89 -41.61
N GLN A 56 -22.09 -30.10 -40.81
CA GLN A 56 -22.25 -30.22 -39.36
C GLN A 56 -22.60 -28.89 -38.72
N THR A 57 -22.02 -27.79 -39.21
CA THR A 57 -22.36 -26.44 -38.73
C THR A 57 -23.83 -26.12 -38.99
N VAL A 58 -24.32 -26.34 -40.23
CA VAL A 58 -25.74 -26.07 -40.55
C VAL A 58 -26.67 -26.98 -39.77
N ARG A 59 -26.31 -28.25 -39.57
CA ARG A 59 -27.10 -29.14 -38.70
C ARG A 59 -27.17 -28.61 -37.28
N SER A 60 -26.07 -28.07 -36.76
CA SER A 60 -26.04 -27.46 -35.43
C SER A 60 -26.88 -26.19 -35.33
N THR A 61 -26.90 -25.32 -36.35
CA THR A 61 -27.76 -24.12 -36.32
C THR A 61 -29.24 -24.46 -36.31
N ILE A 62 -29.64 -25.56 -36.97
CA ILE A 62 -31.02 -26.07 -36.94
C ILE A 62 -31.37 -26.62 -35.55
N ASN A 63 -30.46 -27.40 -34.95
CA ASN A 63 -30.75 -28.13 -33.71
C ASN A 63 -30.62 -27.27 -32.44
N PHE A 64 -29.81 -26.20 -32.46
CA PHE A 64 -29.50 -25.36 -31.31
C PHE A 64 -29.90 -23.89 -31.55
N ALA A 65 -31.16 -23.67 -31.92
CA ALA A 65 -31.72 -22.34 -32.17
C ALA A 65 -32.09 -21.59 -30.86
N ILE A 66 -31.10 -21.37 -29.99
CA ILE A 66 -31.29 -20.77 -28.66
C ILE A 66 -30.54 -19.43 -28.58
N GLY A 67 -31.25 -18.34 -28.27
CA GLY A 67 -30.66 -17.01 -28.03
C GLY A 67 -30.29 -16.19 -29.28
N GLY A 68 -30.09 -16.84 -30.42
CA GLY A 68 -29.83 -16.15 -31.70
C GLY A 68 -28.45 -15.50 -31.76
N GLU A 69 -28.30 -14.44 -32.56
CA GLU A 69 -27.00 -13.80 -32.83
C GLU A 69 -26.33 -13.19 -31.59
N TYR A 70 -27.11 -12.72 -30.61
CA TYR A 70 -26.59 -12.15 -29.35
C TYR A 70 -25.93 -13.18 -28.44
N GLU A 71 -26.24 -14.47 -28.64
CA GLU A 71 -25.69 -15.59 -27.88
C GLU A 71 -24.71 -16.42 -28.75
N ARG A 72 -24.17 -15.81 -29.82
CA ARG A 72 -23.12 -16.43 -30.66
C ARG A 72 -21.87 -16.75 -29.83
N MET A 73 -21.17 -17.82 -30.19
CA MET A 73 -19.90 -18.20 -29.58
C MET A 73 -18.93 -16.99 -29.58
N PRO A 74 -18.31 -16.62 -28.45
CA PRO A 74 -17.50 -15.42 -28.36
C PRO A 74 -16.37 -15.39 -29.40
N TYR A 75 -16.17 -14.22 -30.01
CA TYR A 75 -15.09 -13.95 -30.95
C TYR A 75 -13.72 -14.45 -30.47
N PRO A 76 -13.28 -14.20 -29.21
CA PRO A 76 -11.99 -14.68 -28.72
C PRO A 76 -11.82 -16.21 -28.78
N ILE A 77 -12.89 -16.98 -28.62
CA ILE A 77 -12.84 -18.46 -28.75
C ILE A 77 -12.56 -18.86 -30.19
N ILE A 78 -13.19 -18.18 -31.17
CA ILE A 78 -12.97 -18.47 -32.59
C ILE A 78 -11.53 -18.13 -33.01
N THR A 79 -11.01 -16.98 -32.56
CA THR A 79 -9.60 -16.61 -32.77
C THR A 79 -8.66 -17.65 -32.16
N ALA A 80 -8.90 -18.06 -30.90
CA ALA A 80 -8.09 -19.08 -30.22
C ALA A 80 -8.14 -20.44 -30.91
N MET A 81 -9.30 -20.84 -31.45
CA MET A 81 -9.42 -22.04 -32.27
C MET A 81 -8.59 -21.93 -33.55
N GLY A 82 -8.54 -20.77 -34.21
CA GLY A 82 -7.64 -20.52 -35.34
C GLY A 82 -6.17 -20.71 -34.99
N ILE A 83 -5.72 -20.15 -33.86
CA ILE A 83 -4.34 -20.30 -33.34
C ILE A 83 -4.01 -21.78 -33.10
N LEU A 84 -4.92 -22.49 -32.42
CA LEU A 84 -4.77 -23.92 -32.15
C LEU A 84 -4.64 -24.73 -33.44
N LYS A 85 -5.53 -24.50 -34.42
CA LYS A 85 -5.53 -25.27 -35.69
C LYS A 85 -4.28 -24.98 -36.51
N LYS A 86 -3.79 -23.74 -36.51
CA LYS A 86 -2.52 -23.36 -37.13
C LYS A 86 -1.36 -24.14 -36.51
N ALA A 87 -1.24 -24.09 -35.19
CA ALA A 87 -0.18 -24.79 -34.46
C ALA A 87 -0.23 -26.30 -34.70
N ALA A 88 -1.41 -26.91 -34.64
CA ALA A 88 -1.59 -28.34 -34.88
C ALA A 88 -1.23 -28.74 -36.31
N ALA A 89 -1.59 -27.94 -37.33
CA ALA A 89 -1.23 -28.21 -38.72
C ALA A 89 0.28 -28.11 -38.94
N GLU A 90 0.91 -27.08 -38.38
CA GLU A 90 2.36 -26.89 -38.49
C GLU A 90 3.14 -28.03 -37.82
N VAL A 91 2.74 -28.45 -36.62
CA VAL A 91 3.37 -29.55 -35.89
C VAL A 91 3.12 -30.90 -36.57
N ASN A 92 1.93 -31.11 -37.15
CA ASN A 92 1.63 -32.36 -37.85
C ASN A 92 2.46 -32.52 -39.15
N LYS A 93 3.13 -31.47 -39.68
CA LYS A 93 4.12 -31.64 -40.76
C LYS A 93 5.22 -32.62 -40.36
N ASP A 94 5.71 -32.50 -39.13
CA ASP A 94 6.73 -33.39 -38.55
C ASP A 94 6.22 -34.84 -38.43
N TYR A 95 4.90 -35.03 -38.42
CA TYR A 95 4.23 -36.32 -38.21
C TYR A 95 3.49 -36.82 -39.47
N GLY A 96 3.89 -36.34 -40.65
CA GLY A 96 3.42 -36.84 -41.94
C GLY A 96 2.11 -36.24 -42.45
N LEU A 97 1.76 -35.02 -42.05
CA LEU A 97 0.81 -34.19 -42.81
C LEU A 97 1.53 -33.59 -44.02
N ASP A 98 0.92 -33.68 -45.20
CA ASP A 98 1.47 -33.10 -46.43
C ASP A 98 1.80 -31.60 -46.24
N PRO A 99 3.03 -31.16 -46.55
CA PRO A 99 3.44 -29.77 -46.34
C PRO A 99 2.57 -28.73 -47.05
N LYS A 100 2.06 -29.02 -48.26
CA LYS A 100 1.17 -28.09 -49.00
C LYS A 100 -0.19 -27.99 -48.33
N ILE A 101 -0.73 -29.10 -47.84
CA ILE A 101 -1.97 -29.10 -47.06
C ILE A 101 -1.78 -28.32 -45.76
N ALA A 102 -0.69 -28.56 -45.04
CA ALA A 102 -0.39 -27.86 -43.79
C ALA A 102 -0.23 -26.34 -44.00
N GLU A 103 0.46 -25.93 -45.07
CA GLU A 103 0.62 -24.51 -45.42
C GLU A 103 -0.73 -23.85 -45.79
N ALA A 104 -1.57 -24.53 -46.56
CA ALA A 104 -2.90 -24.03 -46.90
C ALA A 104 -3.81 -23.89 -45.66
N ILE A 105 -3.76 -24.88 -44.75
CA ILE A 105 -4.46 -24.81 -43.45
C ILE A 105 -3.93 -23.63 -42.62
N SER A 106 -2.61 -23.44 -42.55
CA SER A 106 -2.00 -22.32 -41.83
C SER A 106 -2.51 -20.97 -42.35
N LYS A 107 -2.50 -20.77 -43.68
CA LYS A 107 -3.00 -19.53 -44.31
C LYS A 107 -4.49 -19.30 -44.05
N ALA A 108 -5.30 -20.36 -44.11
CA ALA A 108 -6.72 -20.26 -43.76
C ALA A 108 -6.94 -19.91 -42.28
N CYS A 109 -6.09 -20.44 -41.38
CA CYS A 109 -6.14 -20.09 -39.96
C CYS A 109 -5.75 -18.63 -39.71
N ASP A 110 -4.81 -18.06 -40.46
CA ASP A 110 -4.47 -16.63 -40.35
C ASP A 110 -5.69 -15.72 -40.62
N GLU A 111 -6.55 -16.09 -41.58
CA GLU A 111 -7.81 -15.37 -41.84
C GLU A 111 -8.84 -15.53 -40.70
N VAL A 112 -8.87 -16.69 -40.03
CA VAL A 112 -9.70 -16.89 -38.82
C VAL A 112 -9.16 -16.04 -37.66
N ILE A 113 -7.85 -16.05 -37.44
CA ILE A 113 -7.18 -15.33 -36.35
C ILE A 113 -7.36 -13.81 -36.51
N SER A 114 -7.25 -13.29 -37.74
CA SER A 114 -7.49 -11.87 -38.04
C SER A 114 -8.94 -11.42 -37.85
N GLY A 115 -9.88 -12.37 -37.69
CA GLY A 115 -11.30 -12.10 -37.50
C GLY A 115 -12.10 -11.83 -38.77
N LYS A 116 -11.44 -11.82 -39.94
CA LYS A 116 -12.08 -11.59 -41.25
C LYS A 116 -13.27 -12.52 -41.51
N LEU A 117 -13.20 -13.74 -40.99
CA LEU A 117 -14.21 -14.78 -41.24
C LEU A 117 -15.32 -14.87 -40.16
N TYR A 118 -15.22 -14.13 -39.06
CA TYR A 118 -16.07 -14.34 -37.88
C TYR A 118 -17.58 -14.11 -38.15
N CYS A 119 -17.93 -12.94 -38.69
CA CYS A 119 -19.33 -12.53 -38.83
C CYS A 119 -20.14 -13.45 -39.73
N ASP A 120 -19.53 -13.97 -40.79
CA ASP A 120 -20.21 -14.73 -41.84
C ASP A 120 -20.12 -16.25 -41.67
N HIS A 121 -19.04 -16.75 -41.07
CA HIS A 121 -18.71 -18.17 -41.15
C HIS A 121 -18.77 -18.91 -39.80
N PHE A 122 -19.07 -18.21 -38.71
CA PHE A 122 -19.19 -18.80 -37.37
C PHE A 122 -20.55 -18.49 -36.74
N PRO A 123 -21.65 -19.11 -37.20
CA PRO A 123 -23.01 -18.77 -36.78
C PRO A 123 -23.44 -19.42 -35.45
N LEU A 124 -22.62 -20.31 -34.88
CA LEU A 124 -23.03 -21.15 -33.76
C LEU A 124 -23.13 -20.39 -32.45
N VAL A 125 -24.10 -20.78 -31.63
CA VAL A 125 -24.39 -20.19 -30.32
C VAL A 125 -23.63 -20.85 -29.18
N ILE A 126 -23.55 -20.17 -28.04
CA ILE A 126 -22.98 -20.68 -26.78
C ILE A 126 -23.75 -21.93 -26.33
N TRP A 127 -25.07 -21.92 -26.48
CA TRP A 127 -26.01 -22.96 -26.03
C TRP A 127 -26.06 -24.15 -26.99
N GLN A 128 -24.92 -24.78 -27.16
CA GLN A 128 -24.71 -25.91 -28.07
C GLN A 128 -24.31 -27.16 -27.26
N THR A 129 -23.74 -28.19 -27.91
CA THR A 129 -23.13 -29.31 -27.19
C THR A 129 -22.13 -28.83 -26.13
N GLY A 130 -22.25 -29.39 -24.93
CA GLY A 130 -21.51 -28.96 -23.76
C GLY A 130 -19.99 -29.12 -23.85
N SER A 131 -19.50 -29.98 -24.74
CA SER A 131 -18.08 -30.15 -25.04
C SER A 131 -17.50 -29.07 -25.96
N GLY A 132 -18.35 -28.30 -26.66
CA GLY A 132 -17.92 -27.39 -27.72
C GLY A 132 -17.58 -28.07 -29.06
N THR A 133 -17.92 -29.35 -29.25
CA THR A 133 -17.69 -30.11 -30.48
C THR A 133 -18.19 -29.41 -31.74
N GLN A 134 -19.36 -28.77 -31.69
CA GLN A 134 -19.93 -28.12 -32.87
C GLN A 134 -19.11 -26.89 -33.28
N SER A 135 -18.63 -26.06 -32.34
CA SER A 135 -17.67 -25.00 -32.66
C SER A 135 -16.33 -25.55 -33.16
N ASN A 136 -15.83 -26.66 -32.61
CA ASN A 136 -14.63 -27.31 -33.16
C ASN A 136 -14.83 -27.74 -34.61
N MET A 137 -15.96 -28.37 -34.92
CA MET A 137 -16.29 -28.79 -36.28
C MET A 137 -16.56 -27.61 -37.20
N ASN A 138 -17.16 -26.53 -36.71
CA ASN A 138 -17.34 -25.31 -37.47
C ASN A 138 -15.99 -24.70 -37.86
N THR A 139 -15.03 -24.59 -36.94
CA THR A 139 -13.66 -24.17 -37.29
C THR A 139 -13.02 -25.13 -38.30
N ASN A 140 -13.16 -26.44 -38.09
CA ASN A 140 -12.59 -27.42 -39.01
C ASN A 140 -13.16 -27.28 -40.43
N GLU A 141 -14.47 -27.16 -40.57
CA GLU A 141 -15.15 -27.01 -41.87
C GLU A 141 -14.76 -25.70 -42.56
N VAL A 142 -14.75 -24.58 -41.83
CA VAL A 142 -14.35 -23.26 -42.37
C VAL A 142 -12.90 -23.28 -42.85
N VAL A 143 -11.97 -23.75 -42.02
CA VAL A 143 -10.55 -23.83 -42.36
C VAL A 143 -10.33 -24.81 -43.52
N SER A 144 -11.02 -25.95 -43.51
CA SER A 144 -10.94 -26.95 -44.59
C SER A 144 -11.38 -26.37 -45.92
N ASN A 145 -12.56 -25.73 -45.98
CA ASN A 145 -13.09 -25.18 -47.22
C ASN A 145 -12.27 -23.98 -47.71
N ARG A 146 -11.78 -23.14 -46.80
CA ARG A 146 -10.89 -22.05 -47.19
C ARG A 146 -9.54 -22.56 -47.72
N ALA A 147 -8.96 -23.59 -47.10
CA ALA A 147 -7.74 -24.22 -47.58
C ALA A 147 -7.93 -24.94 -48.93
N ILE A 148 -9.09 -25.57 -49.16
CA ILE A 148 -9.46 -26.13 -50.47
C ILE A 148 -9.48 -25.03 -51.53
N GLU A 149 -10.10 -23.90 -51.23
CA GLU A 149 -10.18 -22.76 -52.16
C GLU A 149 -8.79 -22.18 -52.47
N ILE A 150 -7.92 -22.03 -51.46
CA ILE A 150 -6.51 -21.61 -51.64
C ILE A 150 -5.75 -22.57 -52.57
N LEU A 151 -6.09 -23.85 -52.54
CA LEU A 151 -5.49 -24.89 -53.40
C LEU A 151 -6.21 -25.06 -54.76
N GLY A 152 -7.18 -24.21 -55.08
CA GLY A 152 -7.94 -24.27 -56.33
C GLY A 152 -8.96 -25.41 -56.42
N GLY A 153 -9.31 -26.02 -55.30
CA GLY A 153 -10.31 -27.09 -55.24
C GLY A 153 -11.76 -26.59 -55.12
N LYS A 154 -12.71 -27.53 -55.08
CA LYS A 154 -14.15 -27.23 -54.97
C LYS A 154 -14.62 -27.24 -53.52
N LEU A 155 -15.20 -26.14 -53.03
CA LEU A 155 -15.78 -26.06 -51.69
C LEU A 155 -16.77 -27.21 -51.41
N GLY A 156 -16.75 -27.73 -50.18
CA GLY A 156 -17.60 -28.82 -49.71
C GLY A 156 -17.17 -30.22 -50.17
N SER A 157 -16.21 -30.33 -51.09
CA SER A 157 -15.71 -31.62 -51.58
C SER A 157 -14.89 -32.40 -50.55
N LYS A 158 -14.41 -31.73 -49.50
CA LYS A 158 -13.45 -32.25 -48.51
C LYS A 158 -12.13 -32.77 -49.12
N THR A 159 -11.81 -32.32 -50.34
CA THR A 159 -10.61 -32.67 -51.10
C THR A 159 -10.00 -31.39 -51.69
N PRO A 160 -8.68 -31.17 -51.59
CA PRO A 160 -7.66 -32.03 -50.97
C PRO A 160 -7.60 -31.96 -49.43
N VAL A 161 -8.34 -31.05 -48.79
CA VAL A 161 -8.31 -30.86 -47.33
C VAL A 161 -9.57 -31.45 -46.69
N HIS A 162 -9.43 -32.44 -45.80
CA HIS A 162 -10.55 -33.03 -45.05
C HIS A 162 -10.65 -32.36 -43.67
N PRO A 163 -11.85 -31.97 -43.21
CA PRO A 163 -12.01 -31.28 -41.92
C PRO A 163 -11.59 -32.17 -40.73
N ASN A 164 -11.78 -33.48 -40.80
CA ASN A 164 -11.38 -34.39 -39.72
C ASN A 164 -9.95 -34.93 -39.90
N ASP A 165 -9.59 -35.35 -41.11
CA ASP A 165 -8.39 -36.16 -41.33
C ASP A 165 -7.15 -35.29 -41.49
N HIS A 166 -7.35 -34.02 -41.85
CA HIS A 166 -6.29 -33.02 -42.01
C HIS A 166 -6.38 -31.92 -40.95
N VAL A 167 -7.50 -31.18 -40.88
CA VAL A 167 -7.62 -30.03 -39.96
C VAL A 167 -7.72 -30.46 -38.49
N ASN A 168 -8.45 -31.55 -38.21
CA ASN A 168 -8.59 -32.13 -36.87
C ASN A 168 -7.63 -33.31 -36.62
N LYS A 169 -6.57 -33.47 -37.43
CA LYS A 169 -5.60 -34.56 -37.28
C LYS A 169 -4.92 -34.48 -35.91
N SER A 170 -4.82 -35.62 -35.22
CA SER A 170 -4.21 -35.77 -33.88
C SER A 170 -4.95 -35.05 -32.74
N GLN A 171 -6.21 -34.67 -32.95
CA GLN A 171 -7.01 -33.84 -32.04
C GLN A 171 -8.38 -34.45 -31.74
N SER A 172 -9.02 -34.00 -30.66
CA SER A 172 -10.41 -34.27 -30.29
C SER A 172 -11.11 -32.96 -29.90
N SER A 173 -12.42 -32.85 -30.08
CA SER A 173 -13.11 -31.68 -29.51
C SER A 173 -12.93 -31.54 -28.00
N ASN A 174 -12.76 -32.67 -27.33
CA ASN A 174 -12.61 -32.71 -25.88
C ASN A 174 -11.32 -32.06 -25.43
N ASP A 175 -10.23 -32.13 -26.20
CA ASP A 175 -8.96 -31.47 -25.87
C ASP A 175 -8.70 -30.17 -26.65
N THR A 176 -9.41 -29.91 -27.75
CA THR A 176 -9.25 -28.64 -28.50
C THR A 176 -10.04 -27.49 -27.90
N PHE A 177 -11.31 -27.71 -27.52
CA PHE A 177 -12.15 -26.65 -26.96
C PHE A 177 -11.61 -26.10 -25.63
N PRO A 178 -11.24 -26.92 -24.61
CA PRO A 178 -10.58 -26.40 -23.41
C PRO A 178 -9.27 -25.66 -23.69
N THR A 179 -8.47 -26.12 -24.66
CA THR A 179 -7.27 -25.38 -25.08
C THR A 179 -7.62 -24.01 -25.65
N ALA A 180 -8.64 -23.91 -26.51
CA ALA A 180 -9.08 -22.62 -27.03
C ALA A 180 -9.66 -21.71 -25.93
N MET A 181 -10.35 -22.27 -24.93
CA MET A 181 -10.80 -21.50 -23.76
C MET A 181 -9.62 -20.85 -23.03
N HIS A 182 -8.58 -21.63 -22.74
CA HIS A 182 -7.40 -21.15 -22.03
C HIS A 182 -6.64 -20.08 -22.83
N ILE A 183 -6.44 -20.30 -24.13
CA ILE A 183 -5.82 -19.31 -25.02
C ILE A 183 -6.62 -18.01 -25.06
N ALA A 184 -7.94 -18.10 -25.30
CA ALA A 184 -8.81 -16.93 -25.39
C ALA A 184 -8.82 -16.13 -24.10
N VAL A 185 -8.98 -16.80 -22.96
CA VAL A 185 -9.01 -16.14 -21.64
C VAL A 185 -7.65 -15.50 -21.33
N ALA A 186 -6.54 -16.20 -21.57
CA ALA A 186 -5.20 -15.65 -21.29
C ALA A 186 -4.91 -14.40 -22.15
N MET A 187 -5.25 -14.44 -23.45
CA MET A 187 -5.09 -13.28 -24.33
C MET A 187 -5.97 -12.10 -23.90
N GLU A 188 -7.23 -12.33 -23.52
CA GLU A 188 -8.10 -11.25 -23.05
C GLU A 188 -7.67 -10.70 -21.68
N VAL A 189 -7.08 -11.53 -20.81
CA VAL A 189 -6.46 -11.03 -19.56
C VAL A 189 -5.30 -10.09 -19.89
N GLU A 190 -4.40 -10.49 -20.78
CA GLU A 190 -3.20 -9.72 -21.13
C GLU A 190 -3.52 -8.42 -21.89
N HIS A 191 -4.44 -8.47 -22.85
CA HIS A 191 -4.66 -7.37 -23.79
C HIS A 191 -5.84 -6.46 -23.42
N THR A 192 -6.78 -6.95 -22.61
CA THR A 192 -7.99 -6.18 -22.25
C THR A 192 -8.03 -5.85 -20.77
N LEU A 193 -7.96 -6.87 -19.90
CA LEU A 193 -8.16 -6.71 -18.46
C LEU A 193 -7.01 -5.96 -17.78
N LEU A 194 -5.79 -6.49 -17.90
CA LEU A 194 -4.61 -5.96 -17.23
C LEU A 194 -4.33 -4.50 -17.64
N PRO A 195 -4.39 -4.11 -18.93
CA PRO A 195 -4.23 -2.71 -19.32
C PRO A 195 -5.33 -1.81 -18.74
N GLY A 196 -6.58 -2.28 -18.69
CA GLY A 196 -7.68 -1.50 -18.10
C GLY A 196 -7.50 -1.27 -16.60
N LEU A 197 -7.14 -2.31 -15.84
CA LEU A 197 -6.85 -2.19 -14.42
C LEU A 197 -5.61 -1.34 -14.13
N GLN A 198 -4.56 -1.48 -14.94
CA GLN A 198 -3.34 -0.69 -14.83
C GLN A 198 -3.64 0.79 -15.01
N MET A 199 -4.38 1.14 -16.08
CA MET A 199 -4.81 2.51 -16.37
C MET A 199 -5.59 3.12 -15.21
N LEU A 200 -6.55 2.39 -14.64
CA LEU A 200 -7.31 2.85 -13.49
C LEU A 200 -6.45 3.00 -12.24
N GLY A 201 -5.58 2.03 -11.95
CA GLY A 201 -4.67 2.06 -10.81
C GLY A 201 -3.69 3.23 -10.87
N ASP A 202 -3.18 3.55 -12.07
CA ASP A 202 -2.27 4.69 -12.29
C ASP A 202 -2.99 6.04 -12.12
N SER A 203 -4.21 6.17 -12.65
CA SER A 203 -5.00 7.40 -12.51
C SER A 203 -5.43 7.64 -11.04
N LEU A 204 -5.87 6.59 -10.34
CA LEU A 204 -6.19 6.68 -8.91
C LEU A 204 -4.96 7.06 -8.07
N ASP A 205 -3.77 6.54 -8.41
CA ASP A 205 -2.52 6.87 -7.71
C ASP A 205 -2.09 8.32 -7.97
N LYS A 206 -2.28 8.81 -9.20
CA LYS A 206 -2.10 10.23 -9.52
C LYS A 206 -3.02 11.11 -8.66
N LYS A 207 -4.31 10.74 -8.54
CA LYS A 207 -5.26 11.46 -7.66
C LYS A 207 -4.90 11.36 -6.19
N ALA A 208 -4.46 10.20 -5.71
CA ALA A 208 -3.99 10.03 -4.34
C ALA A 208 -2.83 11.00 -4.02
N LYS A 209 -1.87 11.15 -4.93
CA LYS A 209 -0.75 12.08 -4.82
C LYS A 209 -1.20 13.55 -4.89
N GLU A 210 -2.12 13.87 -5.79
CA GLU A 210 -2.73 15.21 -5.92
C GLU A 210 -3.45 15.63 -4.63
N PHE A 211 -4.12 14.68 -3.98
CA PHE A 211 -4.96 14.93 -2.79
C PHE A 211 -4.26 14.68 -1.45
N LYS A 212 -2.94 14.43 -1.46
CA LYS A 212 -2.18 14.01 -0.28
C LYS A 212 -2.30 14.98 0.92
N ASP A 213 -2.37 16.28 0.66
CA ASP A 213 -2.41 17.34 1.68
C ASP A 213 -3.84 17.81 2.00
N ILE A 214 -4.88 17.21 1.41
CA ILE A 214 -6.27 17.61 1.66
C ILE A 214 -6.80 16.79 2.84
N ILE A 215 -6.88 17.39 4.02
CA ILE A 215 -7.43 16.72 5.20
C ILE A 215 -8.95 16.77 5.15
N LYS A 216 -9.60 15.62 5.32
CA LYS A 216 -11.05 15.46 5.36
C LYS A 216 -11.47 14.67 6.59
N ILE A 217 -12.78 14.67 6.86
CA ILE A 217 -13.33 13.82 7.90
C ILE A 217 -13.48 12.37 7.40
N GLY A 218 -13.02 11.42 8.20
CA GLY A 218 -13.28 10.00 7.95
C GLY A 218 -14.72 9.64 8.26
N ARG A 219 -15.23 8.58 7.64
CA ARG A 219 -16.56 8.03 7.96
C ARG A 219 -16.50 6.53 8.17
N THR A 220 -17.01 6.09 9.32
CA THR A 220 -17.21 4.66 9.62
C THR A 220 -18.66 4.47 10.01
N HIS A 221 -19.31 3.41 9.52
CA HIS A 221 -20.76 3.22 9.68
C HIS A 221 -21.60 4.41 9.19
N THR A 222 -21.10 5.12 8.16
CA THR A 222 -21.65 6.37 7.63
C THR A 222 -21.81 7.51 8.66
N GLN A 223 -21.11 7.43 9.80
CA GLN A 223 -21.01 8.47 10.82
C GLN A 223 -19.65 9.17 10.74
N ASP A 224 -19.58 10.41 11.21
CA ASP A 224 -18.32 11.15 11.34
C ASP A 224 -17.34 10.37 12.23
N ALA A 225 -16.06 10.36 11.85
CA ALA A 225 -14.97 9.69 12.55
C ALA A 225 -13.75 10.62 12.66
N VAL A 226 -12.55 10.06 12.81
CA VAL A 226 -11.31 10.86 12.87
C VAL A 226 -10.87 11.35 11.49
N PRO A 227 -10.07 12.43 11.40
CA PRO A 227 -9.56 12.92 10.13
C PRO A 227 -8.59 11.94 9.45
N LEU A 228 -8.54 12.02 8.12
CA LEU A 228 -7.52 11.42 7.25
C LEU A 228 -7.33 12.34 6.04
N SER A 229 -6.23 12.19 5.29
CA SER A 229 -6.15 12.88 4.01
C SER A 229 -6.98 12.19 2.92
N LEU A 230 -7.52 12.96 1.99
CA LEU A 230 -8.20 12.44 0.79
C LEU A 230 -7.23 11.60 -0.05
N GLY A 231 -5.95 11.91 -0.04
CA GLY A 231 -4.90 11.05 -0.60
C GLY A 231 -4.78 9.69 0.08
N GLN A 232 -4.92 9.62 1.42
CA GLN A 232 -4.96 8.34 2.15
C GLN A 232 -6.22 7.52 1.84
N GLU A 233 -7.36 8.18 1.62
CA GLU A 233 -8.58 7.49 1.19
C GLU A 233 -8.40 6.87 -0.21
N PHE A 234 -7.87 7.66 -1.16
CA PHE A 234 -7.60 7.18 -2.52
C PHE A 234 -6.50 6.12 -2.58
N SER A 235 -5.50 6.16 -1.70
CA SER A 235 -4.46 5.12 -1.66
C SER A 235 -5.06 3.74 -1.31
N GLY A 236 -6.14 3.68 -0.53
CA GLY A 236 -6.92 2.46 -0.33
C GLY A 236 -7.47 1.89 -1.64
N TYR A 237 -8.01 2.73 -2.51
CA TYR A 237 -8.51 2.32 -3.83
C TYR A 237 -7.39 1.79 -4.73
N VAL A 238 -6.25 2.49 -4.73
CA VAL A 238 -5.04 2.07 -5.47
C VAL A 238 -4.63 0.67 -5.03
N THR A 239 -4.48 0.44 -3.73
CA THR A 239 -4.11 -0.88 -3.18
C THR A 239 -5.09 -1.97 -3.60
N GLN A 240 -6.41 -1.70 -3.56
CA GLN A 240 -7.41 -2.67 -3.99
C GLN A 240 -7.25 -3.07 -5.47
N VAL A 241 -7.00 -2.10 -6.36
CA VAL A 241 -6.77 -2.36 -7.80
C VAL A 241 -5.46 -3.11 -8.03
N ARG A 242 -4.36 -2.72 -7.37
CA ARG A 242 -3.05 -3.40 -7.48
C ARG A 242 -3.12 -4.85 -7.02
N PHE A 243 -3.74 -5.11 -5.88
CA PHE A 243 -3.96 -6.49 -5.44
C PHE A 243 -4.92 -7.25 -6.36
N GLY A 244 -5.83 -6.57 -7.07
CA GLY A 244 -6.61 -7.17 -8.15
C GLY A 244 -5.73 -7.67 -9.31
N ILE A 245 -4.79 -6.84 -9.76
CA ILE A 245 -3.79 -7.18 -10.79
C ILE A 245 -2.93 -8.36 -10.33
N ASP A 246 -2.44 -8.34 -9.09
CA ASP A 246 -1.61 -9.42 -8.57
C ASP A 246 -2.39 -10.73 -8.51
N ARG A 247 -3.64 -10.71 -8.00
CA ARG A 247 -4.51 -11.89 -7.98
C ARG A 247 -4.71 -12.47 -9.36
N ILE A 248 -5.04 -11.67 -10.38
CA ILE A 248 -5.24 -12.23 -11.72
C ILE A 248 -3.94 -12.80 -12.30
N LYS A 249 -2.80 -12.11 -12.13
CA LYS A 249 -1.49 -12.61 -12.55
C LYS A 249 -1.13 -13.93 -11.88
N THR A 250 -1.47 -14.09 -10.59
CA THR A 250 -1.20 -15.34 -9.89
C THR A 250 -1.97 -16.51 -10.46
N THR A 251 -3.08 -16.32 -11.18
CA THR A 251 -3.86 -17.40 -11.85
C THR A 251 -3.23 -17.86 -13.16
N LEU A 252 -2.47 -17.01 -13.86
CA LEU A 252 -1.96 -17.25 -15.21
C LEU A 252 -1.15 -18.55 -15.39
N PRO A 253 -0.27 -18.97 -14.46
CA PRO A 253 0.49 -20.22 -14.63
C PRO A 253 -0.38 -21.46 -14.86
N ARG A 254 -1.53 -21.58 -14.17
CA ARG A 254 -2.48 -22.69 -14.35
C ARG A 254 -3.32 -22.51 -15.62
N LEU A 255 -3.69 -21.27 -15.94
CA LEU A 255 -4.40 -20.95 -17.19
C LEU A 255 -3.53 -21.25 -18.43
N HIS A 256 -2.22 -21.09 -18.34
CA HIS A 256 -1.29 -21.38 -19.43
C HIS A 256 -1.08 -22.89 -19.69
N MET A 257 -1.64 -23.77 -18.86
CA MET A 257 -1.57 -25.22 -19.06
C MET A 257 -2.68 -25.68 -20.02
N LEU A 258 -2.28 -26.31 -21.13
CA LEU A 258 -3.19 -26.67 -22.23
C LEU A 258 -3.56 -28.16 -22.24
N ALA A 259 -4.85 -28.44 -22.44
CA ALA A 259 -5.41 -29.79 -22.56
C ALA A 259 -4.99 -30.55 -23.84
N LEU A 260 -4.63 -29.85 -24.91
CA LEU A 260 -4.28 -30.41 -26.22
C LEU A 260 -3.29 -31.58 -26.11
N GLY A 261 -3.60 -32.67 -26.80
CA GLY A 261 -2.89 -33.95 -26.72
C GLY A 261 -3.54 -34.96 -25.77
N GLY A 262 -4.53 -34.55 -24.97
CA GLY A 262 -5.35 -35.47 -24.16
C GLY A 262 -6.35 -36.30 -24.99
N THR A 263 -6.65 -35.87 -26.21
CA THR A 263 -7.61 -36.45 -27.14
C THR A 263 -8.99 -36.70 -26.52
N ALA A 264 -9.52 -37.93 -26.58
CA ALA A 264 -10.91 -38.21 -26.23
C ALA A 264 -11.16 -38.13 -24.72
N VAL A 265 -10.29 -38.75 -23.91
CA VAL A 265 -10.50 -38.99 -22.48
C VAL A 265 -9.26 -38.74 -21.62
N GLY A 266 -8.19 -38.16 -22.20
CA GLY A 266 -6.96 -37.81 -21.49
C GLY A 266 -5.78 -38.75 -21.76
N THR A 267 -6.01 -39.89 -22.41
CA THR A 267 -4.97 -40.91 -22.65
C THR A 267 -4.01 -40.57 -23.78
N GLY A 268 -4.36 -39.61 -24.65
CA GLY A 268 -3.60 -39.34 -25.87
C GLY A 268 -3.74 -40.41 -26.95
N LEU A 269 -4.78 -41.27 -26.88
CA LEU A 269 -5.07 -42.22 -27.95
C LEU A 269 -5.24 -41.47 -29.28
N ASN A 270 -4.63 -42.00 -30.35
CA ASN A 270 -4.62 -41.42 -31.72
C ASN A 270 -3.90 -40.07 -31.85
N THR A 271 -3.04 -39.69 -30.90
CA THR A 271 -2.05 -38.60 -31.09
C THR A 271 -0.62 -39.15 -31.15
N ARG A 272 0.37 -38.28 -31.37
CA ARG A 272 1.80 -38.64 -31.42
C ARG A 272 2.51 -38.21 -30.14
N LYS A 273 3.49 -39.02 -29.69
CA LYS A 273 4.40 -38.61 -28.61
C LYS A 273 5.12 -37.32 -29.02
N GLY A 274 5.15 -36.31 -28.14
CA GLY A 274 5.73 -35.00 -28.43
C GLY A 274 4.79 -34.03 -29.18
N PHE A 275 3.57 -34.44 -29.56
CA PHE A 275 2.62 -33.56 -30.23
C PHE A 275 2.15 -32.43 -29.30
N ALA A 276 1.83 -32.76 -28.05
CA ALA A 276 1.27 -31.84 -27.08
C ALA A 276 2.27 -30.72 -26.72
N GLU A 277 3.52 -31.09 -26.45
CA GLU A 277 4.62 -30.19 -26.11
C GLU A 277 4.97 -29.26 -27.27
N LYS A 278 5.09 -29.81 -28.49
CA LYS A 278 5.36 -29.01 -29.69
C LYS A 278 4.23 -28.05 -30.02
N CYS A 279 2.97 -28.47 -29.87
CA CYS A 279 1.84 -27.58 -30.10
C CYS A 279 1.78 -26.46 -29.06
N ALA A 280 1.99 -26.77 -27.77
CA ALA A 280 2.05 -25.73 -26.74
C ALA A 280 3.17 -24.72 -27.03
N ALA A 281 4.37 -25.18 -27.40
CA ALA A 281 5.48 -24.31 -27.78
C ALA A 281 5.14 -23.42 -29.00
N LYS A 282 4.48 -23.99 -30.02
CA LYS A 282 4.06 -23.23 -31.20
C LYS A 282 2.96 -22.22 -30.88
N ILE A 283 2.00 -22.58 -30.02
CA ILE A 283 0.96 -21.64 -29.54
C ILE A 283 1.62 -20.49 -28.76
N SER A 284 2.62 -20.78 -27.94
CA SER A 284 3.40 -19.76 -27.24
C SER A 284 4.11 -18.80 -28.19
N GLU A 285 4.73 -19.32 -29.25
CA GLU A 285 5.36 -18.51 -30.31
C GLU A 285 4.33 -17.61 -31.01
N LEU A 286 3.16 -18.15 -31.36
CA LEU A 286 2.12 -17.41 -32.09
C LEU A 286 1.45 -16.31 -31.24
N THR A 287 1.41 -16.49 -29.92
CA THR A 287 0.70 -15.58 -28.99
C THR A 287 1.63 -14.65 -28.23
N GLY A 288 2.91 -14.99 -28.11
CA GLY A 288 3.84 -14.33 -27.19
C GLY A 288 3.62 -14.67 -25.71
N LEU A 289 2.75 -15.62 -25.39
CA LEU A 289 2.43 -16.04 -24.02
C LEU A 289 3.05 -17.40 -23.69
N CYS A 290 3.37 -17.67 -22.42
CA CYS A 290 4.10 -18.86 -22.00
C CYS A 290 3.19 -20.09 -21.78
N PHE A 291 2.54 -20.58 -22.83
CA PHE A 291 1.76 -21.81 -22.78
C PHE A 291 2.62 -23.07 -22.67
N VAL A 292 2.15 -24.02 -21.87
CA VAL A 292 2.75 -25.34 -21.67
C VAL A 292 1.68 -26.42 -21.74
N THR A 293 2.08 -27.67 -21.99
CA THR A 293 1.12 -28.78 -21.94
C THR A 293 0.74 -29.09 -20.48
N ALA A 294 -0.54 -29.38 -20.22
CA ALA A 294 -1.00 -29.71 -18.87
C ALA A 294 -0.36 -31.03 -18.39
N PRO A 295 0.17 -31.10 -17.15
CA PRO A 295 0.83 -32.31 -16.67
C PRO A 295 -0.14 -33.49 -16.51
N ASN A 296 -1.41 -33.21 -16.19
CA ASN A 296 -2.46 -34.20 -16.10
C ASN A 296 -3.57 -33.87 -17.12
N LYS A 297 -3.73 -34.72 -18.14
CA LYS A 297 -4.75 -34.53 -19.18
C LYS A 297 -6.16 -34.95 -18.75
N PHE A 298 -6.29 -35.78 -17.71
CA PHE A 298 -7.60 -36.17 -17.20
C PHE A 298 -8.26 -34.98 -16.48
N GLU A 299 -7.50 -34.30 -15.61
CA GLU A 299 -7.94 -33.06 -14.94
C GLU A 299 -8.35 -32.00 -15.97
N ALA A 300 -7.48 -31.70 -16.94
CA ALA A 300 -7.72 -30.68 -17.95
C ALA A 300 -8.96 -30.91 -18.85
N LEU A 301 -9.55 -32.12 -18.82
CA LEU A 301 -10.76 -32.47 -19.56
C LEU A 301 -11.99 -32.58 -18.64
N ALA A 302 -11.81 -33.23 -17.48
CA ALA A 302 -12.86 -33.58 -16.53
C ALA A 302 -13.34 -32.39 -15.68
N CYS A 303 -12.50 -31.37 -15.48
CA CYS A 303 -12.82 -30.15 -14.75
C CYS A 303 -12.31 -28.89 -15.47
N HIS A 304 -12.58 -27.74 -14.87
CA HIS A 304 -12.20 -26.41 -15.37
C HIS A 304 -11.83 -25.49 -14.20
N ASP A 305 -11.09 -26.03 -13.25
CA ASP A 305 -10.78 -25.37 -11.97
C ASP A 305 -9.97 -24.10 -12.19
N ALA A 306 -9.07 -24.09 -13.17
CA ALA A 306 -8.34 -22.89 -13.59
C ALA A 306 -9.28 -21.75 -14.03
N LEU A 307 -10.38 -22.05 -14.74
CA LEU A 307 -11.37 -21.02 -15.11
C LEU A 307 -12.19 -20.57 -13.92
N VAL A 308 -12.52 -21.46 -12.99
CA VAL A 308 -13.22 -21.11 -11.74
C VAL A 308 -12.33 -20.20 -10.87
N GLU A 309 -11.04 -20.50 -10.79
CA GLU A 309 -10.03 -19.69 -10.09
C GLU A 309 -9.91 -18.28 -10.70
N VAL A 310 -9.77 -18.19 -12.04
CA VAL A 310 -9.78 -16.91 -12.78
C VAL A 310 -11.07 -16.14 -12.48
N SER A 311 -12.22 -16.81 -12.56
CA SER A 311 -13.52 -16.22 -12.27
C SER A 311 -13.62 -15.69 -10.82
N GLY A 312 -13.05 -16.42 -9.86
CA GLY A 312 -12.97 -15.99 -8.46
C GLY A 312 -12.12 -14.72 -8.28
N ALA A 313 -10.99 -14.62 -8.97
CA ALA A 313 -10.18 -13.40 -8.98
C ALA A 313 -10.96 -12.21 -9.58
N LEU A 314 -11.68 -12.42 -10.69
CA LEU A 314 -12.56 -11.40 -11.29
C LEU A 314 -13.68 -10.96 -10.34
N ASN A 315 -14.24 -11.89 -9.56
CA ASN A 315 -15.26 -11.59 -8.55
C ASN A 315 -14.72 -10.67 -7.44
N VAL A 316 -13.50 -10.94 -6.95
CA VAL A 316 -12.84 -10.06 -5.95
C VAL A 316 -12.55 -8.67 -6.52
N ILE A 317 -12.14 -8.58 -7.79
CA ILE A 317 -11.94 -7.31 -8.50
C ILE A 317 -13.28 -6.57 -8.60
N ALA A 318 -14.37 -7.24 -8.97
CA ALA A 318 -15.71 -6.65 -9.02
C ALA A 318 -16.17 -6.09 -7.66
N CYS A 319 -15.92 -6.80 -6.56
CA CYS A 319 -16.19 -6.29 -5.21
C CYS A 319 -15.41 -5.00 -4.92
N SER A 320 -14.14 -4.94 -5.31
CA SER A 320 -13.30 -3.76 -5.13
C SER A 320 -13.80 -2.58 -5.96
N LEU A 321 -14.09 -2.79 -7.24
CA LEU A 321 -14.62 -1.75 -8.13
C LEU A 321 -15.99 -1.24 -7.68
N MET A 322 -16.85 -2.13 -7.18
CA MET A 322 -18.14 -1.77 -6.59
C MET A 322 -17.95 -0.80 -5.42
N LYS A 323 -17.03 -1.09 -4.51
CA LYS A 323 -16.69 -0.21 -3.38
C LYS A 323 -16.23 1.15 -3.91
N ILE A 324 -15.21 1.18 -4.77
CA ILE A 324 -14.58 2.41 -5.25
C ILE A 324 -15.61 3.32 -5.94
N ALA A 325 -16.43 2.78 -6.84
CA ALA A 325 -17.47 3.54 -7.53
C ALA A 325 -18.61 4.00 -6.61
N ASN A 326 -18.90 3.27 -5.53
CA ASN A 326 -19.85 3.70 -4.51
C ASN A 326 -19.30 4.83 -3.66
N ASP A 327 -18.04 4.77 -3.22
CA ASP A 327 -17.46 5.87 -2.46
C ASP A 327 -17.42 7.15 -3.29
N ILE A 328 -16.93 7.08 -4.54
CA ILE A 328 -16.83 8.26 -5.41
C ILE A 328 -18.20 8.91 -5.63
N ARG A 329 -19.27 8.13 -5.87
CA ARG A 329 -20.62 8.73 -6.01
C ARG A 329 -21.16 9.31 -4.69
N PHE A 330 -20.85 8.71 -3.54
CA PHE A 330 -21.32 9.21 -2.25
C PHE A 330 -20.61 10.52 -1.91
N LEU A 331 -19.29 10.57 -2.08
CA LEU A 331 -18.49 11.77 -1.87
C LEU A 331 -18.90 12.90 -2.83
N ALA A 332 -19.34 12.58 -4.04
CA ALA A 332 -19.86 13.54 -5.01
C ALA A 332 -21.37 13.83 -4.90
N SER A 333 -22.08 13.27 -3.92
CA SER A 333 -23.52 13.51 -3.76
C SER A 333 -23.79 14.99 -3.44
N GLY A 334 -24.70 15.63 -4.17
CA GLY A 334 -24.90 17.07 -4.07
C GLY A 334 -25.76 17.66 -5.19
N PRO A 335 -25.56 18.94 -5.57
CA PRO A 335 -24.45 19.81 -5.14
C PRO A 335 -24.68 20.50 -3.79
N ARG A 336 -25.90 20.47 -3.23
CA ARG A 336 -26.23 21.18 -1.97
C ARG A 336 -26.77 20.31 -0.84
N CYS A 337 -27.31 19.14 -1.16
CA CYS A 337 -28.06 18.31 -0.22
C CYS A 337 -27.41 16.94 0.04
N GLY A 338 -26.10 16.81 -0.21
CA GLY A 338 -25.32 15.60 0.04
C GLY A 338 -24.00 15.92 0.73
N LEU A 339 -23.00 15.05 0.55
CA LEU A 339 -21.65 15.26 1.08
C LEU A 339 -20.94 16.39 0.33
N GLY A 340 -20.84 16.28 -1.00
CA GLY A 340 -20.24 17.30 -1.87
C GLY A 340 -18.74 17.49 -1.66
N GLU A 341 -18.01 16.47 -1.22
CA GLU A 341 -16.55 16.54 -1.05
C GLU A 341 -15.80 16.42 -2.39
N LEU A 342 -16.39 15.73 -3.36
CA LEU A 342 -15.85 15.59 -4.71
C LEU A 342 -16.75 16.26 -5.75
N VAL A 343 -16.12 16.80 -6.79
CA VAL A 343 -16.76 17.28 -8.02
C VAL A 343 -16.33 16.36 -9.15
N LEU A 344 -17.30 15.77 -9.85
CA LEU A 344 -17.05 14.86 -10.98
C LEU A 344 -17.22 15.59 -12.31
N PRO A 345 -16.57 15.11 -13.39
CA PRO A 345 -16.78 15.64 -14.73
C PRO A 345 -18.24 15.54 -15.19
N GLU A 346 -18.73 16.59 -15.84
CA GLU A 346 -20.08 16.67 -16.38
C GLU A 346 -20.08 16.20 -17.86
N ASN A 347 -20.38 14.92 -18.09
CA ASN A 347 -20.29 14.33 -19.44
C ASN A 347 -21.60 14.45 -20.24
N GLU A 348 -22.75 14.43 -19.57
CA GLU A 348 -24.06 14.52 -20.21
C GLU A 348 -25.11 15.19 -19.31
N PRO A 349 -26.20 15.74 -19.89
CA PRO A 349 -27.33 16.23 -19.11
C PRO A 349 -27.96 15.10 -18.27
N GLY A 350 -27.95 15.25 -16.95
CA GLY A 350 -28.39 14.21 -16.01
C GLY A 350 -29.91 14.12 -15.79
N SER A 351 -30.71 14.98 -16.42
CA SER A 351 -32.16 14.92 -16.33
C SER A 351 -32.85 15.59 -17.51
N SER A 352 -33.92 14.98 -18.00
CA SER A 352 -34.80 15.57 -19.01
C SER A 352 -35.68 16.71 -18.49
N ILE A 353 -35.84 16.86 -17.17
CA ILE A 353 -36.75 17.84 -16.54
C ILE A 353 -36.07 18.81 -15.56
N MET A 354 -34.87 18.49 -15.05
CA MET A 354 -34.11 19.35 -14.15
C MET A 354 -32.86 19.89 -14.86
N PRO A 355 -32.93 21.06 -15.52
CA PRO A 355 -31.77 21.70 -16.14
C PRO A 355 -30.64 21.89 -15.12
N GLY A 356 -29.40 21.59 -15.53
CA GLY A 356 -28.21 21.72 -14.69
C GLY A 356 -27.97 20.56 -13.71
N LYS A 357 -28.82 19.53 -13.67
CA LYS A 357 -28.53 18.29 -12.91
C LYS A 357 -27.52 17.43 -13.66
N VAL A 358 -26.47 17.00 -12.97
CA VAL A 358 -25.46 16.05 -13.47
C VAL A 358 -25.43 14.83 -12.55
N ASN A 359 -25.37 13.63 -13.14
CA ASN A 359 -25.36 12.35 -12.41
C ASN A 359 -23.99 11.69 -12.48
N PRO A 360 -23.61 10.86 -11.50
CA PRO A 360 -22.39 10.06 -11.53
C PRO A 360 -22.55 8.80 -12.41
N THR A 361 -22.92 8.96 -13.69
CA THR A 361 -23.29 7.87 -14.61
C THR A 361 -22.17 6.84 -14.83
N GLN A 362 -20.91 7.28 -14.83
CA GLN A 362 -19.77 6.36 -14.92
C GLN A 362 -19.66 5.47 -13.68
N CYS A 363 -19.97 6.00 -12.49
CA CYS A 363 -20.05 5.18 -11.27
C CYS A 363 -21.20 4.16 -11.39
N GLU A 364 -22.36 4.57 -11.91
CA GLU A 364 -23.52 3.69 -12.11
C GLU A 364 -23.16 2.51 -13.03
N ALA A 365 -22.55 2.80 -14.19
CA ALA A 365 -22.10 1.80 -15.15
C ALA A 365 -21.12 0.78 -14.54
N VAL A 366 -20.10 1.24 -13.80
CA VAL A 366 -19.13 0.36 -13.12
C VAL A 366 -19.84 -0.56 -12.12
N THR A 367 -20.81 -0.06 -11.36
CA THR A 367 -21.53 -0.91 -10.40
C THR A 367 -22.47 -1.91 -11.05
N MET A 368 -23.10 -1.59 -12.18
CA MET A 368 -23.87 -2.58 -12.95
C MET A 368 -22.96 -3.68 -13.50
N VAL A 369 -21.77 -3.29 -14.01
CA VAL A 369 -20.75 -4.25 -14.46
C VAL A 369 -20.30 -5.15 -13.30
N ALA A 370 -20.00 -4.59 -12.14
CA ALA A 370 -19.58 -5.38 -10.98
C ALA A 370 -20.65 -6.41 -10.57
N ALA A 371 -21.93 -6.01 -10.54
CA ALA A 371 -23.03 -6.94 -10.26
C ALA A 371 -23.15 -8.05 -11.32
N GLN A 372 -22.99 -7.70 -12.60
CA GLN A 372 -23.01 -8.68 -13.70
C GLN A 372 -21.86 -9.69 -13.58
N VAL A 373 -20.65 -9.25 -13.23
CA VAL A 373 -19.49 -10.13 -13.01
C VAL A 373 -19.74 -11.10 -11.85
N MET A 374 -20.33 -10.64 -10.75
CA MET A 374 -20.69 -11.51 -9.63
C MET A 374 -21.70 -12.59 -10.06
N GLY A 375 -22.70 -12.23 -10.87
CA GLY A 375 -23.64 -13.21 -11.44
C GLY A 375 -22.97 -14.22 -12.37
N ASN A 376 -22.08 -13.74 -13.25
CA ASN A 376 -21.29 -14.59 -14.15
C ASN A 376 -20.38 -15.57 -13.37
N HIS A 377 -19.85 -15.13 -12.23
CA HIS A 377 -19.04 -15.98 -11.35
C HIS A 377 -19.85 -17.14 -10.80
N VAL A 378 -21.07 -16.88 -10.29
CA VAL A 378 -21.97 -17.96 -9.81
C VAL A 378 -22.26 -18.96 -10.92
N ALA A 379 -22.58 -18.50 -12.13
CA ALA A 379 -22.80 -19.39 -13.28
C ALA A 379 -21.55 -20.24 -13.60
N THR A 380 -20.36 -19.63 -13.54
CA THR A 380 -19.09 -20.33 -13.78
C THR A 380 -18.81 -21.38 -12.70
N THR A 381 -19.06 -21.07 -11.43
CA THR A 381 -18.93 -22.00 -10.30
C THR A 381 -19.88 -23.20 -10.46
N ILE A 382 -21.14 -22.95 -10.83
CA ILE A 382 -22.11 -24.02 -11.12
C ILE A 382 -21.59 -24.88 -12.28
N GLY A 383 -21.14 -24.28 -13.38
CA GLY A 383 -20.58 -25.02 -14.51
C GLY A 383 -19.36 -25.88 -14.14
N GLY A 384 -18.45 -25.32 -13.34
CA GLY A 384 -17.26 -26.02 -12.86
C GLY A 384 -17.59 -27.25 -12.00
N SER A 385 -18.59 -27.11 -11.12
CA SER A 385 -19.02 -28.18 -10.20
C SER A 385 -19.75 -29.36 -10.86
N ASN A 386 -20.18 -29.24 -12.13
CA ASN A 386 -20.99 -30.25 -12.83
C ASN A 386 -20.17 -31.06 -13.86
N GLY A 387 -18.91 -31.38 -13.52
CA GLY A 387 -18.10 -32.35 -14.27
C GLY A 387 -18.52 -33.79 -13.98
N HIS A 388 -18.52 -34.65 -15.00
CA HIS A 388 -18.87 -36.07 -14.85
C HIS A 388 -17.82 -36.95 -15.52
N PHE A 389 -17.22 -37.87 -14.76
CA PHE A 389 -16.21 -38.80 -15.25
C PHE A 389 -15.09 -38.07 -16.00
N GLU A 390 -14.78 -38.45 -17.25
CA GLU A 390 -13.66 -37.91 -18.01
C GLU A 390 -13.92 -36.54 -18.68
N LEU A 391 -15.12 -35.94 -18.56
CA LEU A 391 -15.43 -34.70 -19.27
C LEU A 391 -16.42 -33.78 -18.55
N ASN A 392 -16.02 -32.53 -18.31
CA ASN A 392 -16.97 -31.45 -18.00
C ASN A 392 -17.61 -30.91 -19.29
N VAL A 393 -18.95 -30.92 -19.35
CA VAL A 393 -19.76 -30.52 -20.51
C VAL A 393 -20.50 -29.19 -20.29
N PHE A 394 -19.93 -28.27 -19.54
CA PHE A 394 -20.41 -26.89 -19.39
C PHE A 394 -19.46 -25.87 -20.04
N LYS A 395 -18.57 -26.34 -20.92
CA LYS A 395 -17.40 -25.60 -21.41
C LYS A 395 -17.79 -24.27 -22.10
N PRO A 396 -18.74 -24.22 -23.07
CA PRO A 396 -19.12 -22.97 -23.74
C PRO A 396 -19.63 -21.88 -22.80
N MET A 397 -20.49 -22.24 -21.85
CA MET A 397 -21.11 -21.30 -20.92
C MET A 397 -20.07 -20.70 -19.96
N MET A 398 -19.18 -21.52 -19.41
CA MET A 398 -18.10 -21.05 -18.54
C MET A 398 -17.19 -20.08 -19.29
N ALA A 399 -16.76 -20.45 -20.50
CA ALA A 399 -15.90 -19.61 -21.33
C ALA A 399 -16.55 -18.25 -21.64
N ALA A 400 -17.83 -18.25 -22.04
CA ALA A 400 -18.55 -17.03 -22.36
C ALA A 400 -18.68 -16.10 -21.15
N ASN A 401 -18.97 -16.64 -19.96
CA ASN A 401 -19.10 -15.84 -18.73
C ASN A 401 -17.76 -15.24 -18.27
N VAL A 402 -16.67 -16.00 -18.34
CA VAL A 402 -15.33 -15.51 -17.99
C VAL A 402 -14.88 -14.43 -18.98
N LEU A 403 -14.99 -14.67 -20.29
CA LEU A 403 -14.63 -13.70 -21.33
C LEU A 403 -15.47 -12.42 -21.24
N ARG A 404 -16.79 -12.54 -21.03
CA ARG A 404 -17.67 -11.38 -20.82
C ARG A 404 -17.23 -10.57 -19.59
N SER A 405 -16.89 -11.23 -18.49
CA SER A 405 -16.46 -10.56 -17.26
C SER A 405 -15.14 -9.81 -17.44
N ILE A 406 -14.16 -10.45 -18.10
CA ILE A 406 -12.89 -9.81 -18.47
C ILE A 406 -13.13 -8.55 -19.31
N ARG A 407 -13.94 -8.67 -20.36
CA ARG A 407 -14.24 -7.57 -21.27
C ARG A 407 -14.92 -6.40 -20.56
N LEU A 408 -15.96 -6.68 -19.78
CA LEU A 408 -16.70 -5.66 -19.04
C LEU A 408 -15.82 -4.94 -18.01
N ILE A 409 -14.97 -5.66 -17.27
CA ILE A 409 -14.04 -5.02 -16.32
C ILE A 409 -13.03 -4.16 -17.07
N GLY A 410 -12.36 -4.70 -18.09
CA GLY A 410 -11.34 -3.96 -18.84
C GLY A 410 -11.88 -2.67 -19.45
N ASP A 411 -13.04 -2.74 -20.11
CA ASP A 411 -13.69 -1.57 -20.74
C ASP A 411 -14.21 -0.58 -19.69
N SER A 412 -14.85 -1.05 -18.62
CA SER A 412 -15.37 -0.16 -17.56
C SER A 412 -14.24 0.55 -16.81
N CYS A 413 -13.12 -0.10 -16.53
CA CYS A 413 -11.94 0.54 -15.93
C CYS A 413 -11.37 1.65 -16.84
N LYS A 414 -11.30 1.41 -18.16
CA LYS A 414 -10.84 2.43 -19.13
C LYS A 414 -11.82 3.61 -19.17
N SER A 415 -13.12 3.34 -19.34
CA SER A 415 -14.16 4.37 -19.39
C SER A 415 -14.22 5.18 -18.10
N PHE A 416 -14.20 4.51 -16.95
CA PHE A 416 -14.24 5.15 -15.64
C PHE A 416 -13.02 6.03 -15.40
N THR A 417 -11.85 5.59 -15.85
CA THR A 417 -10.63 6.41 -15.79
C THR A 417 -10.80 7.72 -16.57
N ILE A 418 -11.10 7.60 -17.87
CA ILE A 418 -11.14 8.74 -18.80
C ILE A 418 -12.26 9.72 -18.47
N HIS A 419 -13.46 9.20 -18.20
CA HIS A 419 -14.68 10.01 -18.10
C HIS A 419 -15.07 10.32 -16.65
N CYS A 420 -14.31 9.87 -15.66
CA CYS A 420 -14.58 10.19 -14.25
C CYS A 420 -13.29 10.47 -13.47
N VAL A 421 -12.44 9.47 -13.25
CA VAL A 421 -11.32 9.55 -12.28
C VAL A 421 -10.34 10.66 -12.63
N ASP A 422 -9.93 10.76 -13.90
CA ASP A 422 -8.94 11.76 -14.34
C ASP A 422 -9.39 13.21 -14.05
N GLY A 423 -10.70 13.46 -14.13
CA GLY A 423 -11.30 14.77 -13.93
C GLY A 423 -11.88 15.01 -12.53
N ILE A 424 -11.71 14.10 -11.56
CA ILE A 424 -12.15 14.32 -10.18
C ILE A 424 -11.44 15.56 -9.62
N GLN A 425 -12.21 16.45 -9.00
CA GLN A 425 -11.71 17.59 -8.22
C GLN A 425 -12.23 17.49 -6.78
N ALA A 426 -11.45 18.01 -5.83
CA ALA A 426 -11.85 18.12 -4.44
C ALA A 426 -12.47 19.49 -4.18
N ASP A 427 -13.69 19.54 -3.60
CA ASP A 427 -14.28 20.77 -3.10
C ASP A 427 -13.65 21.10 -1.74
N ARG A 428 -12.55 21.84 -1.77
CA ARG A 428 -11.75 22.15 -0.58
C ARG A 428 -12.54 22.94 0.47
N GLU A 429 -13.39 23.86 0.04
CA GLU A 429 -14.21 24.66 0.96
C GLU A 429 -15.22 23.76 1.67
N ARG A 430 -15.88 22.87 0.93
CA ARG A 430 -16.82 21.92 1.52
C ARG A 430 -16.14 20.92 2.44
N ILE A 431 -14.99 20.39 2.04
CA ILE A 431 -14.20 19.45 2.86
C ILE A 431 -13.76 20.12 4.17
N ASP A 432 -13.20 21.33 4.09
CA ASP A 432 -12.71 22.08 5.26
C ASP A 432 -13.86 22.40 6.22
N LYS A 433 -15.02 22.80 5.70
CA LYS A 433 -16.23 23.01 6.49
C LYS A 433 -16.65 21.75 7.24
N LEU A 434 -16.72 20.61 6.56
CA LEU A 434 -17.14 19.34 7.18
C LEU A 434 -16.13 18.85 8.23
N LEU A 435 -14.84 19.09 8.00
CA LEU A 435 -13.78 18.77 8.97
C LEU A 435 -13.98 19.56 10.27
N HIS A 436 -14.19 20.87 10.18
CA HIS A 436 -14.33 21.76 11.34
C HIS A 436 -15.71 21.68 12.03
N GLU A 437 -16.74 21.22 11.32
CA GLU A 437 -18.05 20.93 11.92
C GLU A 437 -18.07 19.60 12.71
N SER A 438 -17.08 18.72 12.49
CA SER A 438 -17.04 17.41 13.15
C SER A 438 -16.71 17.50 14.64
N LEU A 439 -17.54 16.86 15.45
CA LEU A 439 -17.32 16.71 16.89
C LEU A 439 -16.31 15.61 17.23
N MET A 440 -15.87 14.82 16.25
CA MET A 440 -14.95 13.71 16.47
C MET A 440 -13.49 14.14 16.52
N LEU A 441 -13.16 15.40 16.20
CA LEU A 441 -11.83 15.97 16.48
C LEU A 441 -11.46 15.89 17.97
N VAL A 442 -12.47 15.78 18.84
CA VAL A 442 -12.30 15.60 20.29
C VAL A 442 -11.46 14.37 20.64
N THR A 443 -11.40 13.35 19.77
CA THR A 443 -10.61 12.14 20.04
C THR A 443 -9.12 12.41 20.10
N ALA A 444 -8.64 13.47 19.44
CA ALA A 444 -7.26 13.95 19.59
C ALA A 444 -6.96 14.40 21.02
N LEU A 445 -7.99 14.79 21.79
CA LEU A 445 -7.85 15.18 23.19
C LEU A 445 -7.79 13.97 24.14
N ASN A 446 -8.23 12.77 23.71
CA ASN A 446 -8.30 11.58 24.57
C ASN A 446 -6.98 11.27 25.32
N PRO A 447 -5.79 11.33 24.69
CA PRO A 447 -4.52 11.08 25.38
C PRO A 447 -4.19 12.12 26.45
N HIS A 448 -4.76 13.33 26.34
CA HIS A 448 -4.43 14.47 27.20
C HIS A 448 -5.45 14.69 28.32
N ILE A 449 -6.73 14.45 28.07
CA ILE A 449 -7.81 14.70 29.04
C ILE A 449 -8.56 13.44 29.46
N GLY A 450 -8.24 12.28 28.86
CA GLY A 450 -8.96 11.03 29.06
C GLY A 450 -10.30 10.98 28.32
N TYR A 451 -10.77 9.76 28.05
CA TYR A 451 -11.97 9.49 27.26
C TYR A 451 -13.23 10.19 27.82
N ASP A 452 -13.44 10.13 29.14
CA ASP A 452 -14.67 10.65 29.75
C ASP A 452 -14.82 12.16 29.60
N LYS A 453 -13.72 12.91 29.76
CA LYS A 453 -13.72 14.38 29.58
C LYS A 453 -13.90 14.76 28.11
N ALA A 454 -13.24 14.05 27.19
CA ALA A 454 -13.44 14.24 25.75
C ALA A 454 -14.89 13.94 25.34
N ALA A 455 -15.47 12.83 25.83
CA ALA A 455 -16.87 12.48 25.60
C ALA A 455 -17.84 13.54 26.18
N GLN A 456 -17.52 14.11 27.35
CA GLN A 456 -18.28 15.21 27.94
C GLN A 456 -18.24 16.46 27.06
N ILE A 457 -17.07 16.83 26.51
CA ILE A 457 -16.93 17.95 25.58
C ILE A 457 -17.78 17.72 24.33
N ALA A 458 -17.67 16.56 23.68
CA ALA A 458 -18.44 16.28 22.46
C ALA A 458 -19.96 16.24 22.71
N LYS A 459 -20.42 15.60 23.81
CA LYS A 459 -21.85 15.57 24.17
C LYS A 459 -22.39 16.98 24.43
N THR A 460 -21.62 17.81 25.12
CA THR A 460 -22.02 19.19 25.45
C THR A 460 -22.02 20.07 24.21
N ALA A 461 -20.99 19.97 23.36
CA ALA A 461 -20.88 20.69 22.09
C ALA A 461 -22.06 20.35 21.16
N HIS A 462 -22.43 19.06 21.07
CA HIS A 462 -23.60 18.61 20.31
C HIS A 462 -24.91 19.20 20.85
N LYS A 463 -25.13 19.08 22.18
CA LYS A 463 -26.36 19.54 22.83
C LYS A 463 -26.55 21.06 22.68
N GLU A 464 -25.46 21.81 22.77
CA GLU A 464 -25.47 23.27 22.75
C GLU A 464 -25.25 23.88 21.36
N LYS A 465 -25.01 23.05 20.33
CA LYS A 465 -24.62 23.50 18.98
C LYS A 465 -23.41 24.45 19.00
N SER A 466 -22.42 24.12 19.81
CA SER A 466 -21.18 24.88 19.99
C SER A 466 -19.99 24.11 19.42
N THR A 467 -18.85 24.78 19.20
CA THR A 467 -17.62 24.11 18.76
C THR A 467 -16.96 23.36 19.91
N LEU A 468 -16.10 22.38 19.59
CA LEU A 468 -15.32 21.66 20.59
C LEU A 468 -14.43 22.60 21.41
N LYS A 469 -13.76 23.56 20.74
CA LYS A 469 -12.89 24.57 21.39
C LYS A 469 -13.68 25.40 22.41
N ALA A 470 -14.78 26.01 21.99
CA ALA A 470 -15.60 26.85 22.86
C ALA A 470 -16.17 26.05 24.04
N THR A 471 -16.56 24.79 23.81
CA THR A 471 -17.09 23.90 24.84
C THR A 471 -16.00 23.44 25.83
N ALA A 472 -14.80 23.12 25.35
CA ALA A 472 -13.68 22.69 26.20
C ALA A 472 -13.24 23.80 27.17
N ILE A 473 -13.20 25.04 26.68
CA ILE A 473 -12.90 26.25 27.49
C ILE A 473 -14.04 26.51 28.47
N LYS A 474 -15.30 26.47 28.01
CA LYS A 474 -16.49 26.69 28.87
C LYS A 474 -16.57 25.68 30.02
N LEU A 475 -16.21 24.41 29.77
CA LEU A 475 -16.19 23.36 30.79
C LEU A 475 -14.98 23.44 31.73
N GLY A 476 -14.03 24.35 31.48
CA GLY A 476 -12.78 24.45 32.25
C GLY A 476 -11.86 23.24 32.10
N ILE A 477 -12.05 22.44 31.04
CA ILE A 477 -11.26 21.22 30.80
C ILE A 477 -9.95 21.58 30.09
N LEU A 478 -9.96 22.61 29.23
CA LEU A 478 -8.77 23.14 28.53
C LEU A 478 -8.77 24.66 28.56
N ASN A 479 -7.59 25.27 28.62
CA ASN A 479 -7.42 26.68 28.27
C ASN A 479 -7.07 26.85 26.77
N GLU A 480 -7.13 28.09 26.27
CA GLU A 480 -6.90 28.36 24.84
C GLU A 480 -5.48 28.00 24.38
N GLN A 481 -4.49 28.13 25.25
CA GLN A 481 -3.11 27.74 25.00
C GLN A 481 -2.99 26.21 24.82
N GLN A 482 -3.57 25.43 25.74
CA GLN A 482 -3.57 23.96 25.70
C GLN A 482 -4.32 23.39 24.49
N PHE A 483 -5.36 24.06 24.00
CA PHE A 483 -6.06 23.65 22.78
C PHE A 483 -5.21 23.92 21.51
N ASN A 484 -4.44 25.01 21.49
CA ASN A 484 -3.60 25.40 20.35
C ASN A 484 -2.22 24.70 20.36
N ASP A 485 -1.66 24.37 21.53
CA ASP A 485 -0.35 23.70 21.67
C ASP A 485 -0.37 22.24 21.17
N TRP A 486 -1.56 21.70 20.85
CA TRP A 486 -1.74 20.37 20.26
C TRP A 486 -1.83 20.41 18.72
N GLU A 487 -1.58 21.57 18.09
CA GLU A 487 -1.23 21.73 16.67
C GLU A 487 0.32 21.69 16.48
N GLY A 488 0.86 20.52 16.14
CA GLY A 488 2.22 20.35 15.58
C GLY A 488 3.40 20.58 16.55
N CYS A 489 4.31 19.59 16.64
CA CYS A 489 5.52 19.72 17.45
C CYS A 489 6.54 20.66 16.77
N LYS A 490 6.95 21.72 17.47
CA LYS A 490 7.98 22.66 17.00
C LYS A 490 9.34 22.31 17.59
N VAL A 491 10.37 22.29 16.75
CA VAL A 491 11.74 21.90 17.11
C VAL A 491 12.69 23.06 16.78
N GLY A 492 13.64 23.32 17.67
CA GLY A 492 14.73 24.26 17.46
C GLY A 492 16.07 23.53 17.50
N LEU A 493 16.85 23.60 16.43
CA LEU A 493 18.21 23.02 16.38
C LEU A 493 19.23 24.09 16.76
N LEU A 494 20.16 23.77 17.65
CA LEU A 494 21.26 24.65 18.07
C LEU A 494 22.58 23.89 17.99
N GLY A 495 23.55 24.37 17.21
CA GLY A 495 24.89 23.79 17.18
C GLY A 495 25.82 24.46 18.18
N VAL A 496 26.67 23.68 18.85
CA VAL A 496 27.66 24.19 19.81
C VAL A 496 29.04 23.61 19.48
N PRO A 497 29.78 24.21 18.53
CA PRO A 497 31.10 23.73 18.13
C PRO A 497 32.15 24.07 19.19
N PHE A 498 32.22 23.28 20.27
CA PHE A 498 33.05 23.53 21.44
C PHE A 498 33.87 22.30 21.86
N GLU A 499 35.15 22.48 22.18
CA GLU A 499 36.06 21.37 22.53
C GLU A 499 37.08 21.72 23.64
N LYS A 500 36.82 22.80 24.39
CA LYS A 500 37.77 23.32 25.40
C LYS A 500 37.61 22.69 26.78
N GLY A 501 36.51 22.00 27.04
CA GLY A 501 36.26 21.28 28.29
C GLY A 501 37.08 19.99 28.42
N GLN A 502 37.70 19.52 27.33
CA GLN A 502 38.51 18.31 27.28
C GLN A 502 39.84 18.50 26.52
N THR A 503 40.67 17.46 26.51
CA THR A 503 41.98 17.49 25.81
C THR A 503 41.94 16.93 24.39
N LYS A 504 40.97 16.07 24.05
CA LYS A 504 40.88 15.47 22.71
C LYS A 504 40.16 16.43 21.77
N LYS A 505 40.84 16.82 20.70
CA LYS A 505 40.27 17.70 19.67
C LYS A 505 39.35 16.93 18.73
N GLY A 506 38.44 17.65 18.08
CA GLY A 506 37.58 17.18 17.00
C GLY A 506 36.09 17.22 17.31
N VAL A 507 35.67 17.21 18.57
CA VAL A 507 34.23 17.29 18.94
C VAL A 507 33.58 18.61 18.54
N ALA A 508 34.35 19.69 18.38
CA ALA A 508 33.83 20.94 17.85
C ALA A 508 33.31 20.82 16.40
N ALA A 509 33.73 19.78 15.65
CA ALA A 509 33.21 19.49 14.32
C ALA A 509 31.96 18.58 14.32
N GLY A 510 31.56 18.05 15.49
CA GLY A 510 30.38 17.20 15.65
C GLY A 510 29.07 17.82 15.12
N PRO A 511 28.73 19.07 15.47
CA PRO A 511 27.50 19.72 14.99
C PRO A 511 27.43 19.81 13.47
N GLU A 512 28.55 20.16 12.81
CA GLU A 512 28.63 20.22 11.35
C GLU A 512 28.50 18.83 10.72
N ALA A 513 29.14 17.81 11.31
CA ALA A 513 29.06 16.43 10.82
C ALA A 513 27.64 15.86 10.90
N ILE A 514 26.93 16.09 12.01
CA ILE A 514 25.53 15.67 12.18
C ILE A 514 24.62 16.35 11.16
N ARG A 515 24.80 17.66 10.93
CA ARG A 515 24.03 18.38 9.90
C ARG A 515 24.32 17.85 8.50
N LYS A 516 25.60 17.67 8.13
CA LYS A 516 26.01 17.20 6.80
C LYS A 516 25.53 15.80 6.46
N LEU A 517 25.35 14.93 7.46
CA LEU A 517 24.83 13.57 7.26
C LEU A 517 23.30 13.52 7.14
N GLY A 518 22.63 14.67 7.14
CA GLY A 518 21.24 14.79 6.74
C GLY A 518 20.24 14.76 7.90
N LEU A 519 20.60 15.33 9.07
CA LEU A 519 19.70 15.37 10.22
C LEU A 519 18.35 16.02 9.88
N VAL A 520 18.36 17.18 9.22
CA VAL A 520 17.14 17.93 8.91
C VAL A 520 16.25 17.12 7.98
N GLU A 521 16.82 16.59 6.90
CA GLU A 521 16.14 15.75 5.93
C GLU A 521 15.49 14.54 6.61
N ARG A 522 16.19 13.92 7.56
CA ARG A 522 15.68 12.75 8.30
C ARG A 522 14.56 13.09 9.28
N LEU A 523 14.59 14.29 9.86
CA LEU A 523 13.51 14.78 10.73
C LEU A 523 12.28 15.19 9.91
N GLU A 524 12.47 15.72 8.70
CA GLU A 524 11.38 16.06 7.77
C GLU A 524 10.59 14.82 7.30
N GLU A 525 11.19 13.63 7.34
CA GLU A 525 10.54 12.36 7.02
C GLU A 525 9.58 11.85 8.12
N ILE A 526 9.57 12.45 9.31
CA ILE A 526 8.71 12.04 10.42
C ILE A 526 7.25 12.48 10.16
N GLU A 527 6.30 11.52 10.20
CA GLU A 527 4.87 11.80 10.05
C GLU A 527 4.36 12.79 11.11
N GLY A 528 3.64 13.84 10.67
CA GLY A 528 3.09 14.88 11.57
C GLY A 528 3.59 16.31 11.33
N LYS A 529 4.48 16.52 10.33
CA LYS A 529 5.13 17.82 9.98
C LYS A 529 5.70 18.53 11.22
N LEU A 530 6.93 18.18 11.59
CA LEU A 530 7.70 18.96 12.56
C LEU A 530 7.98 20.37 11.98
N ASP A 531 7.72 21.42 12.76
CA ASP A 531 8.20 22.78 12.45
C ASP A 531 9.63 22.90 12.94
N ILE A 532 10.60 22.67 12.06
CA ILE A 532 12.03 22.72 12.37
C ILE A 532 12.59 24.12 12.08
N LYS A 533 13.28 24.70 13.05
CA LYS A 533 14.05 25.94 12.91
C LYS A 533 15.48 25.71 13.37
N ASP A 534 16.45 25.84 12.46
CA ASP A 534 17.87 25.82 12.81
C ASP A 534 18.32 27.24 13.24
N TYR A 535 18.86 27.35 14.44
CA TYR A 535 19.38 28.61 15.01
C TYR A 535 20.87 28.81 14.70
N GLY A 536 21.49 27.90 13.95
CA GLY A 536 22.89 27.93 13.60
C GLY A 536 23.78 27.52 14.78
N ASP A 537 25.02 28.00 14.76
CA ASP A 537 26.02 27.68 15.78
C ASP A 537 26.16 28.81 16.81
N VAL A 538 26.40 28.42 18.06
CA VAL A 538 26.69 29.36 19.15
C VAL A 538 28.03 30.05 18.92
N CYS A 539 27.99 31.38 18.85
CA CYS A 539 29.17 32.24 18.89
C CYS A 539 29.30 32.89 20.27
N TYR A 540 30.46 32.79 20.90
CA TYR A 540 30.73 33.41 22.21
C TYR A 540 31.99 34.29 22.17
N LYS A 541 32.10 35.19 23.14
CA LYS A 541 33.28 36.01 23.38
C LYS A 541 33.65 35.94 24.85
N ILE A 542 34.94 35.80 25.14
CA ILE A 542 35.44 35.82 26.52
C ILE A 542 35.40 37.26 27.02
N ALA A 543 34.97 37.46 28.28
CA ALA A 543 35.04 38.77 28.90
C ALA A 543 36.51 39.19 29.07
N THR A 544 36.83 40.44 28.75
CA THR A 544 38.22 40.94 28.71
C THR A 544 38.94 40.90 30.06
N ASP A 545 38.21 40.74 31.16
CA ASP A 545 38.66 40.71 32.54
C ASP A 545 38.80 39.29 33.12
N LEU A 546 38.30 38.25 32.45
CA LEU A 546 38.45 36.84 32.86
C LEU A 546 39.79 36.27 32.40
N LYS A 547 40.64 35.85 33.34
CA LYS A 547 41.92 35.19 33.04
C LYS A 547 41.84 33.69 33.33
N GLU A 548 42.54 32.88 32.53
CA GLU A 548 42.60 31.42 32.69
C GLU A 548 43.13 30.94 34.06
N LYS A 549 43.82 31.81 34.82
CA LYS A 549 44.39 31.49 36.14
C LYS A 549 43.44 31.74 37.31
N ASP A 550 42.22 32.20 37.05
CA ASP A 550 41.34 32.70 38.11
C ASP A 550 40.63 31.58 38.90
N VAL A 551 40.57 30.35 38.36
CA VAL A 551 40.00 29.19 39.06
C VAL A 551 40.99 28.02 39.07
N PRO A 552 41.49 27.59 40.23
CA PRO A 552 42.40 26.45 40.30
C PRO A 552 41.77 25.18 39.74
N ASN A 553 42.55 24.42 38.97
CA ASN A 553 42.21 23.09 38.45
C ASN A 553 40.95 23.04 37.57
N MET A 554 40.68 24.11 36.80
CA MET A 554 39.68 24.14 35.72
C MET A 554 40.33 24.71 34.46
N LYS A 555 40.73 23.85 33.53
CA LYS A 555 41.39 24.25 32.28
C LYS A 555 40.44 25.00 31.36
N GLU A 556 40.96 25.98 30.63
CA GLU A 556 40.21 26.79 29.65
C GLU A 556 38.91 27.40 30.22
N TYR A 557 38.86 27.63 31.53
CA TYR A 557 37.65 28.05 32.27
C TYR A 557 36.94 29.27 31.64
N ALA A 558 37.70 30.27 31.20
CA ALA A 558 37.15 31.48 30.61
C ALA A 558 36.35 31.20 29.31
N HIS A 559 36.78 30.22 28.51
CA HIS A 559 36.04 29.75 27.34
C HIS A 559 34.76 29.01 27.74
N ILE A 560 34.84 28.16 28.77
CA ILE A 560 33.70 27.36 29.26
C ILE A 560 32.60 28.26 29.81
N ALA A 561 32.96 29.22 30.66
CA ALA A 561 32.00 30.16 31.25
C ALA A 561 31.30 31.00 30.17
N ALA A 562 32.06 31.53 29.21
CA ALA A 562 31.52 32.37 28.14
C ALA A 562 30.63 31.57 27.15
N CYS A 563 31.05 30.37 26.76
CA CYS A 563 30.27 29.52 25.85
C CYS A 563 28.96 29.09 26.52
N ASN A 564 29.02 28.52 27.73
CA ASN A 564 27.85 28.05 28.45
C ASN A 564 26.84 29.17 28.77
N GLN A 565 27.31 30.40 29.02
CA GLN A 565 26.40 31.54 29.18
C GLN A 565 25.57 31.78 27.92
N GLN A 566 26.21 31.70 26.75
CA GLN A 566 25.53 31.92 25.49
C GLN A 566 24.61 30.74 25.14
N VAL A 567 25.03 29.50 25.42
CA VAL A 567 24.18 28.31 25.31
C VAL A 567 22.93 28.47 26.16
N SER A 568 23.07 28.78 27.45
CA SER A 568 21.94 29.00 28.38
C SER A 568 20.94 30.02 27.86
N LYS A 569 21.41 31.21 27.44
CA LYS A 569 20.56 32.26 26.86
C LYS A 569 19.81 31.79 25.60
N THR A 570 20.47 30.98 24.78
CA THR A 570 19.90 30.54 23.50
C THR A 570 18.90 29.41 23.69
N VAL A 571 19.20 28.45 24.58
CA VAL A 571 18.28 27.37 24.97
C VAL A 571 17.03 27.94 25.64
N GLU A 572 17.19 28.89 26.57
CA GLU A 572 16.08 29.60 27.20
C GLU A 572 15.17 30.25 26.13
N LYS A 573 15.77 30.95 25.17
CA LYS A 573 15.05 31.58 24.06
C LYS A 573 14.28 30.56 23.21
N ILE A 574 14.91 29.45 22.81
CA ILE A 574 14.28 28.43 21.96
C ILE A 574 13.06 27.82 22.65
N ILE A 575 13.19 27.49 23.94
CA ILE A 575 12.10 26.89 24.72
C ILE A 575 10.97 27.89 24.95
N ASN A 576 11.29 29.17 25.20
CA ASN A 576 10.30 30.25 25.31
C ASN A 576 9.58 30.56 23.98
N GLU A 577 10.16 30.22 22.83
CA GLU A 577 9.49 30.23 21.52
C GLU A 577 8.53 29.03 21.33
N GLY A 578 8.34 28.19 22.36
CA GLY A 578 7.44 27.03 22.34
C GLY A 578 8.02 25.84 21.57
N ARG A 579 9.35 25.75 21.46
CA ARG A 579 10.04 24.68 20.72
C ARG A 579 10.77 23.72 21.66
N ILE A 580 10.83 22.45 21.29
CA ILE A 580 11.79 21.51 21.88
C ILE A 580 13.18 21.92 21.42
N CYS A 581 14.10 22.18 22.35
CA CYS A 581 15.46 22.55 22.02
C CYS A 581 16.33 21.31 21.84
N VAL A 582 16.86 21.09 20.64
CA VAL A 582 17.85 20.03 20.36
C VAL A 582 19.21 20.68 20.14
N THR A 583 20.13 20.43 21.06
CA THR A 583 21.50 20.90 20.99
C THR A 583 22.40 19.84 20.37
N LEU A 584 22.99 20.15 19.23
CA LEU A 584 24.04 19.37 18.59
C LEU A 584 25.37 19.86 19.17
N GLY A 585 25.98 19.07 20.05
CA GLY A 585 27.03 19.55 20.93
C GLY A 585 28.42 19.00 20.64
N GLY A 586 29.42 19.76 21.11
CA GLY A 586 30.80 19.35 21.26
C GLY A 586 31.03 18.62 22.59
N ASP A 587 31.97 19.07 23.43
CA ASP A 587 32.33 18.34 24.67
C ASP A 587 31.31 18.41 25.82
N HIS A 588 31.43 17.49 26.78
CA HIS A 588 30.55 17.32 27.96
C HIS A 588 30.20 18.60 28.72
N SER A 589 31.12 19.57 28.72
CA SER A 589 31.02 20.78 29.54
C SER A 589 29.83 21.70 29.19
N LEU A 590 29.23 21.53 28.01
CA LEU A 590 28.07 22.31 27.57
C LEU A 590 26.76 21.94 28.28
N GLY A 591 26.71 20.80 28.98
CA GLY A 591 25.56 20.39 29.79
C GLY A 591 25.16 21.43 30.86
N VAL A 592 26.13 22.22 31.34
CA VAL A 592 25.87 23.32 32.30
C VAL A 592 24.93 24.36 31.67
N GLY A 593 25.22 24.79 30.44
CA GLY A 593 24.45 25.78 29.72
C GLY A 593 23.10 25.25 29.24
N THR A 594 23.05 24.01 28.74
CA THR A 594 21.79 23.43 28.23
C THR A 594 20.78 23.21 29.35
N VAL A 595 21.21 22.67 30.49
CA VAL A 595 20.33 22.46 31.65
C VAL A 595 19.92 23.79 32.28
N ASP A 596 20.85 24.73 32.49
CA ASP A 596 20.53 26.06 33.06
C ASP A 596 19.55 26.85 32.18
N GLY A 597 19.72 26.83 30.85
CA GLY A 597 18.78 27.46 29.93
C GLY A 597 17.38 26.85 30.01
N HIS A 598 17.27 25.53 30.18
CA HIS A 598 16.00 24.85 30.39
C HIS A 598 15.36 25.23 31.74
N ILE A 599 16.15 25.30 32.82
CA ILE A 599 15.70 25.78 34.13
C ILE A 599 15.16 27.21 34.03
N LYS A 600 15.84 28.12 33.32
CA LYS A 600 15.37 29.50 33.17
C LYS A 600 14.04 29.58 32.43
N ALA A 601 13.83 28.76 31.42
CA ALA A 601 12.58 28.76 30.64
C ALA A 601 11.39 28.12 31.38
N LYS A 602 11.61 27.11 32.22
CA LYS A 602 10.53 26.34 32.89
C LYS A 602 10.47 26.52 34.41
N GLY A 603 11.38 27.30 34.99
CA GLY A 603 11.66 27.30 36.42
C GLY A 603 12.32 26.00 36.89
N GLU A 604 12.33 25.76 38.21
CA GLU A 604 12.78 24.48 38.79
C GLU A 604 11.84 23.29 38.46
N ASN A 605 10.83 23.48 37.60
CA ASN A 605 9.87 22.46 37.18
C ASN A 605 10.42 21.57 36.03
N ILE A 606 11.65 21.08 36.20
CA ILE A 606 12.29 20.15 35.27
C ILE A 606 12.82 18.92 36.00
N CYS A 607 12.99 17.82 35.28
CA CYS A 607 13.79 16.68 35.70
C CYS A 607 14.83 16.35 34.61
N VAL A 608 15.96 15.79 35.02
CA VAL A 608 17.10 15.52 34.13
C VAL A 608 17.34 14.02 34.06
N LEU A 609 17.40 13.49 32.84
CA LEU A 609 18.00 12.19 32.55
C LEU A 609 19.40 12.42 32.00
N TRP A 610 20.40 11.92 32.73
CA TRP A 610 21.81 12.00 32.35
C TRP A 610 22.24 10.65 31.78
N ILE A 611 22.41 10.58 30.47
CA ILE A 611 22.69 9.35 29.74
C ILE A 611 24.16 9.34 29.35
N ASP A 612 24.96 8.59 30.10
CA ASP A 612 26.42 8.74 30.11
C ASP A 612 27.10 7.48 30.67
N ALA A 613 28.32 7.20 30.21
CA ALA A 613 29.21 6.22 30.84
C ALA A 613 29.77 6.71 32.19
N HIS A 614 29.89 8.03 32.37
CA HIS A 614 30.51 8.76 33.47
C HIS A 614 29.47 9.56 34.28
N PRO A 615 29.71 9.83 35.57
CA PRO A 615 28.78 10.63 36.38
C PRO A 615 28.92 12.15 36.24
N ASP A 616 30.09 12.65 35.84
CA ASP A 616 30.39 14.08 35.76
C ASP A 616 30.17 14.88 37.06
N LEU A 617 30.46 14.23 38.20
CA LEU A 617 30.28 14.77 39.55
C LEU A 617 31.58 15.29 40.17
N ASN A 618 32.68 15.30 39.42
CA ASN A 618 33.92 15.84 39.91
C ASN A 618 33.85 17.36 40.10
N THR A 619 34.54 17.84 41.13
CA THR A 619 34.75 19.28 41.37
C THR A 619 36.18 19.66 40.98
N ASN A 620 36.47 20.96 41.00
CA ASN A 620 37.85 21.42 40.82
C ASN A 620 38.82 20.92 41.92
N LYS A 621 38.32 20.37 43.04
CA LYS A 621 39.17 19.76 44.09
C LYS A 621 39.39 18.26 43.89
N THR A 622 38.52 17.59 43.15
CA THR A 622 38.51 16.12 43.05
C THR A 622 38.92 15.61 41.68
N SER A 623 38.78 16.44 40.64
CA SER A 623 39.28 16.11 39.31
C SER A 623 40.82 16.00 39.31
N SER A 624 41.33 14.88 38.81
CA SER A 624 42.77 14.65 38.64
C SER A 624 43.34 15.34 37.39
N THR A 625 42.49 15.70 36.43
CA THR A 625 42.90 16.26 35.13
C THR A 625 42.64 17.75 35.01
N GLY A 626 41.70 18.28 35.79
CA GLY A 626 41.20 19.66 35.67
C GLY A 626 40.40 19.91 34.38
N ASN A 627 40.05 18.86 33.64
CA ASN A 627 39.17 18.96 32.48
C ASN A 627 37.73 19.14 32.97
N VAL A 628 37.04 20.17 32.47
CA VAL A 628 35.73 20.56 33.00
C VAL A 628 34.60 19.71 32.43
N HIS A 629 34.81 18.94 31.36
CA HIS A 629 33.79 18.03 30.85
C HIS A 629 33.33 16.97 31.87
N GLY A 630 34.16 16.63 32.87
CA GLY A 630 33.78 15.72 33.97
C GLY A 630 33.19 16.40 35.20
N MET A 631 32.81 17.68 35.09
CA MET A 631 32.27 18.51 36.18
C MET A 631 30.84 19.08 35.98
N PRO A 632 30.14 18.96 34.82
CA PRO A 632 28.86 19.63 34.60
C PRO A 632 27.83 19.40 35.68
N MET A 633 27.62 18.14 36.11
CA MET A 633 26.57 17.87 37.07
C MET A 633 26.88 18.50 38.42
N ALA A 634 28.15 18.49 38.84
CA ALA A 634 28.54 19.13 40.09
C ALA A 634 28.31 20.66 40.06
N LEU A 635 28.42 21.31 38.91
CA LEU A 635 28.11 22.74 38.74
C LEU A 635 26.59 23.02 38.73
N LEU A 636 25.76 22.05 38.37
CA LEU A 636 24.30 22.18 38.32
C LEU A 636 23.63 21.82 39.66
N ALA A 637 24.14 20.83 40.36
CA ALA A 637 23.51 20.24 41.54
C ALA A 637 23.52 21.17 42.76
N LYS A 638 22.33 21.43 43.31
CA LYS A 638 22.13 22.23 44.52
C LYS A 638 22.91 21.69 45.72
N GLU A 639 22.89 20.37 45.92
CA GLU A 639 23.54 19.69 47.03
C GLU A 639 25.08 19.78 46.97
N LEU A 640 25.64 20.14 45.80
CA LEU A 640 27.09 20.29 45.61
C LEU A 640 27.54 21.76 45.56
N SER A 641 26.61 22.71 45.66
CA SER A 641 26.89 24.15 45.56
C SER A 641 27.93 24.66 46.56
N ASP A 642 27.94 24.16 47.80
CA ASP A 642 28.88 24.57 48.85
C ASP A 642 30.34 24.15 48.59
N TYR A 643 30.56 23.22 47.66
CA TYR A 643 31.91 22.72 47.36
C TYR A 643 32.69 23.63 46.41
N TRP A 644 32.00 24.56 45.75
CA TRP A 644 32.56 25.46 44.76
C TRP A 644 33.01 26.80 45.36
N PRO A 645 34.21 27.29 45.04
CA PRO A 645 34.53 28.70 45.30
C PRO A 645 33.66 29.61 44.43
N TYR A 646 33.62 30.92 44.73
CA TYR A 646 33.09 31.90 43.79
C TYR A 646 33.75 31.69 42.41
N LEU A 647 32.94 31.45 41.38
CA LEU A 647 33.37 31.19 40.01
C LEU A 647 33.17 32.47 39.17
N PRO A 648 34.22 33.25 38.91
CA PRO A 648 34.09 34.52 38.20
C PRO A 648 33.51 34.31 36.80
N GLY A 649 32.52 35.10 36.38
CA GLY A 649 31.91 34.96 35.05
C GLY A 649 30.85 33.87 34.92
N MET A 650 30.52 33.16 36.00
CA MET A 650 29.39 32.23 36.10
C MET A 650 28.21 32.74 36.93
N ASP A 651 28.14 34.05 37.24
CA ASP A 651 27.04 34.65 38.04
C ASP A 651 25.63 34.45 37.46
N TRP A 652 25.57 34.13 36.16
CA TRP A 652 24.34 33.85 35.42
C TRP A 652 23.79 32.44 35.71
N GLN A 653 24.60 31.54 36.24
CA GLN A 653 24.27 30.15 36.54
C GLN A 653 24.14 29.99 38.05
N LYS A 654 23.06 29.34 38.49
CA LYS A 654 22.87 28.99 39.90
C LYS A 654 22.61 27.49 40.02
N PRO A 655 23.33 26.78 40.90
CA PRO A 655 23.08 25.36 41.14
C PRO A 655 21.78 25.18 41.93
N VAL A 656 20.66 25.04 41.21
CA VAL A 656 19.31 24.95 41.82
C VAL A 656 18.67 23.58 41.65
N ILE A 657 19.16 22.73 40.74
CA ILE A 657 18.55 21.41 40.53
C ILE A 657 18.93 20.47 41.68
N SER A 658 17.92 19.89 42.33
CA SER A 658 18.15 18.85 43.33
C SER A 658 18.53 17.55 42.64
N LEU A 659 19.53 16.86 43.16
CA LEU A 659 19.93 15.51 42.73
C LEU A 659 18.78 14.49 42.79
N ARG A 660 17.71 14.75 43.56
CA ARG A 660 16.49 13.92 43.58
C ARG A 660 15.70 13.98 42.27
N HIS A 661 15.89 15.03 41.48
CA HIS A 661 15.24 15.20 40.17
C HIS A 661 16.13 14.74 39.00
N ILE A 662 17.22 14.02 39.31
CA ILE A 662 18.22 13.58 38.36
C ILE A 662 18.29 12.05 38.42
N ALA A 663 18.32 11.41 37.25
CA ALA A 663 18.63 10.00 37.14
C ALA A 663 19.70 9.75 36.08
N TYR A 664 20.68 8.94 36.45
CA TYR A 664 21.74 8.48 35.56
C TYR A 664 21.37 7.13 34.95
N ILE A 665 21.66 6.96 33.66
CA ILE A 665 21.43 5.70 32.94
C ILE A 665 22.66 5.40 32.07
N GLY A 666 23.24 4.21 32.24
CA GLY A 666 24.38 3.75 31.43
C GLY A 666 25.74 3.83 32.11
N LEU A 667 25.77 4.19 33.41
CA LEU A 667 27.01 4.33 34.16
C LEU A 667 27.81 3.02 34.19
N ARG A 668 29.11 3.14 33.93
CA ARG A 668 30.05 2.01 34.01
C ARG A 668 31.50 2.43 34.24
N SER A 669 31.81 3.71 34.16
CA SER A 669 33.12 4.29 34.43
C SER A 669 32.96 5.36 35.52
N VAL A 670 33.11 4.95 36.78
CA VAL A 670 32.79 5.79 37.94
C VAL A 670 34.02 5.93 38.82
N ASP A 671 34.50 7.16 39.03
CA ASP A 671 35.62 7.41 39.92
C ASP A 671 35.25 7.17 41.39
N SER A 672 36.26 6.82 42.20
CA SER A 672 36.05 6.52 43.64
C SER A 672 35.35 7.65 44.42
N TYR A 673 35.64 8.91 44.08
CA TYR A 673 34.98 10.06 44.70
C TYR A 673 33.52 10.19 44.25
N GLU A 674 33.25 10.07 42.95
CA GLU A 674 31.90 10.18 42.40
C GLU A 674 31.01 9.05 42.90
N ARG A 675 31.56 7.84 43.04
CA ARG A 675 30.88 6.71 43.68
C ARG A 675 30.44 7.06 45.10
N LEU A 676 31.33 7.67 45.88
CA LEU A 676 31.01 8.11 47.24
C LEU A 676 29.91 9.19 47.25
N VAL A 677 29.92 10.11 46.29
CA VAL A 677 28.86 11.13 46.15
C VAL A 677 27.52 10.49 45.82
N ILE A 678 27.48 9.57 44.85
CA ILE A 678 26.28 8.82 44.45
C ILE A 678 25.69 8.07 45.65
N ASP A 679 26.52 7.28 46.34
CA ASP A 679 26.07 6.45 47.46
C ASP A 679 25.64 7.31 48.68
N LYS A 680 26.37 8.39 48.99
CA LYS A 680 26.08 9.23 50.16
C LYS A 680 24.87 10.13 49.97
N LEU A 681 24.66 10.65 48.77
CA LEU A 681 23.54 11.54 48.45
C LEU A 681 22.30 10.78 47.93
N GLY A 682 22.41 9.47 47.73
CA GLY A 682 21.31 8.63 47.27
C GLY A 682 20.84 9.00 45.85
N ILE A 683 21.79 9.30 44.97
CA ILE A 683 21.50 9.68 43.58
C ILE A 683 20.90 8.47 42.85
N ASN A 684 19.86 8.70 42.06
CA ASN A 684 19.26 7.64 41.24
C ASN A 684 20.22 7.30 40.10
N ALA A 685 20.96 6.22 40.24
CA ALA A 685 21.94 5.80 39.25
C ALA A 685 21.67 4.36 38.82
N PHE A 686 21.52 4.15 37.52
CA PHE A 686 21.33 2.85 36.89
C PHE A 686 22.53 2.55 36.00
N GLY A 687 23.31 1.54 36.39
CA GLY A 687 24.46 1.10 35.63
C GLY A 687 24.08 0.16 34.49
N MET A 688 25.08 -0.26 33.71
CA MET A 688 24.86 -1.24 32.64
C MET A 688 24.37 -2.60 33.16
N GLU A 689 24.80 -3.02 34.35
CA GLU A 689 24.30 -4.25 34.99
C GLU A 689 22.79 -4.18 35.27
N ASP A 690 22.26 -3.00 35.62
CA ASP A 690 20.82 -2.82 35.81
C ASP A 690 20.07 -2.93 34.47
N ILE A 691 20.63 -2.35 33.40
CA ILE A 691 20.05 -2.42 32.05
C ILE A 691 20.05 -3.86 31.54
N GLU A 692 21.11 -4.62 31.75
CA GLU A 692 21.20 -6.04 31.37
C GLU A 692 20.19 -6.90 32.13
N ASN A 693 19.99 -6.64 33.42
CA ASN A 693 19.10 -7.43 34.27
C ASN A 693 17.60 -7.12 34.05
N TYR A 694 17.24 -5.85 33.87
CA TYR A 694 15.84 -5.41 33.84
C TYR A 694 15.36 -4.94 32.46
N GLY A 695 16.27 -4.69 31.53
CA GLY A 695 16.01 -4.11 30.22
C GLY A 695 15.79 -2.59 30.26
N ILE A 696 16.21 -1.92 29.19
CA ILE A 696 16.22 -0.44 29.11
C ILE A 696 14.85 0.21 29.38
N ARG A 697 13.73 -0.41 28.97
CA ARG A 697 12.40 0.15 29.21
C ARG A 697 12.08 0.24 30.71
N THR A 698 12.31 -0.85 31.43
CA THR A 698 12.08 -0.92 32.87
C THR A 698 12.93 0.12 33.59
N ILE A 699 14.20 0.27 33.20
CA ILE A 699 15.11 1.25 33.78
C ILE A 699 14.63 2.69 33.56
N VAL A 700 14.22 3.04 32.34
CA VAL A 700 13.69 4.39 32.05
C VAL A 700 12.41 4.66 32.83
N ASP A 701 11.49 3.70 32.90
CA ASP A 701 10.26 3.83 33.67
C ASP A 701 10.56 3.99 35.18
N MET A 702 11.51 3.22 35.72
CA MET A 702 11.96 3.35 37.12
C MET A 702 12.63 4.71 37.38
N ALA A 703 13.47 5.18 36.46
CA ALA A 703 14.15 6.46 36.56
C ALA A 703 13.13 7.61 36.61
N LEU A 704 12.22 7.67 35.63
CA LEU A 704 11.18 8.70 35.54
C LEU A 704 10.26 8.69 36.78
N ASN A 705 9.82 7.51 37.22
CA ASN A 705 8.97 7.39 38.41
C ASN A 705 9.65 7.88 39.69
N LYS A 706 10.97 7.73 39.81
CA LYS A 706 11.72 8.21 40.99
C LYS A 706 11.93 9.72 40.97
N ILE A 707 12.25 10.31 39.82
CA ILE A 707 12.62 11.74 39.72
C ILE A 707 11.42 12.66 39.51
N ASP A 708 10.33 12.11 38.98
CA ASP A 708 9.08 12.83 38.72
C ASP A 708 7.85 11.90 38.79
N PRO A 709 7.45 11.44 39.99
CA PRO A 709 6.34 10.50 40.17
C PRO A 709 4.98 11.07 39.71
N GLU A 710 4.82 12.39 39.70
CA GLU A 710 3.59 13.06 39.26
C GLU A 710 3.50 13.24 37.74
N SER A 711 4.58 12.93 37.01
CA SER A 711 4.67 13.04 35.55
C SER A 711 4.29 14.43 35.02
N ASN A 712 4.68 15.50 35.72
CA ASN A 712 4.30 16.88 35.40
C ASN A 712 5.49 17.81 35.08
N LYS A 713 6.73 17.32 35.24
CA LYS A 713 7.94 18.11 34.93
C LYS A 713 8.33 17.97 33.47
N SER A 714 8.95 19.05 32.96
CA SER A 714 9.61 19.06 31.65
C SER A 714 10.90 18.24 31.71
N ILE A 715 11.10 17.33 30.77
CA ILE A 715 12.24 16.42 30.73
C ILE A 715 13.38 17.10 29.96
N HIS A 716 14.54 17.18 30.61
CA HIS A 716 15.82 17.45 29.96
C HIS A 716 16.57 16.13 29.80
N VAL A 717 17.08 15.86 28.60
CA VAL A 717 17.94 14.70 28.35
C VAL A 717 19.31 15.21 27.92
N SER A 718 20.33 14.88 28.70
CA SER A 718 21.72 15.06 28.27
C SER A 718 22.23 13.69 27.86
N PHE A 719 22.61 13.55 26.59
CA PHE A 719 22.98 12.28 25.98
C PHE A 719 24.42 12.33 25.49
N ASP A 720 25.33 11.79 26.29
CA ASP A 720 26.70 11.51 25.84
C ASP A 720 26.68 10.30 24.92
N ILE A 721 27.24 10.46 23.72
CA ILE A 721 27.30 9.37 22.74
C ILE A 721 28.16 8.20 23.24
N ASP A 722 29.06 8.44 24.19
CA ASP A 722 29.86 7.39 24.83
C ASP A 722 29.07 6.52 25.82
N SER A 723 27.81 6.86 26.12
CA SER A 723 26.86 5.97 26.80
C SER A 723 26.57 4.70 25.99
N LEU A 724 26.70 4.79 24.66
CA LEU A 724 26.64 3.65 23.74
C LEU A 724 27.94 2.84 23.79
N ASP A 725 27.87 1.56 23.41
CA ASP A 725 29.07 0.76 23.27
C ASP A 725 30.00 1.35 22.19
N SER A 726 31.31 1.24 22.42
CA SER A 726 32.34 1.62 21.44
C SER A 726 32.19 0.98 20.05
N LEU A 727 31.47 -0.13 19.91
CA LEU A 727 31.15 -0.75 18.63
C LEU A 727 30.04 -0.01 17.85
N GLU A 728 29.16 0.67 18.58
CA GLU A 728 28.04 1.46 18.04
C GLU A 728 28.46 2.91 17.81
N ALA A 729 29.26 3.47 18.73
CA ALA A 729 29.77 4.84 18.67
C ALA A 729 31.31 4.89 18.81
N PRO A 730 32.08 4.38 17.83
CA PRO A 730 33.55 4.32 17.91
C PRO A 730 34.26 5.69 17.94
N SER A 731 33.64 6.72 17.35
CA SER A 731 34.22 8.07 17.20
C SER A 731 33.83 9.02 18.34
N THR A 732 34.26 8.71 19.57
CA THR A 732 34.08 9.56 20.77
C THR A 732 35.38 9.73 21.55
N GLY A 733 35.47 10.83 22.32
CA GLY A 733 36.62 11.19 23.13
C GLY A 733 36.92 10.18 24.24
N THR A 734 35.95 9.75 25.03
CA THR A 734 36.19 8.94 26.24
C THR A 734 35.50 7.57 26.15
N SER A 735 35.76 6.83 25.07
CA SER A 735 35.07 5.55 24.84
C SER A 735 35.31 4.52 25.96
N VAL A 736 34.21 3.96 26.47
CA VAL A 736 34.20 2.87 27.43
C VAL A 736 33.47 1.66 26.82
N ARG A 737 34.01 0.45 26.96
CA ARG A 737 33.33 -0.77 26.47
C ARG A 737 32.19 -1.19 27.39
N GLY A 738 31.30 -2.03 26.89
CA GLY A 738 30.14 -2.56 27.61
C GLY A 738 29.02 -1.55 27.76
N GLY A 739 28.87 -0.64 26.79
CA GLY A 739 27.81 0.38 26.78
C GLY A 739 26.51 -0.14 26.19
N MET A 740 25.50 0.73 26.10
CA MET A 740 24.22 0.37 25.49
C MET A 740 24.39 0.08 24.00
N THR A 741 23.59 -0.86 23.48
CA THR A 741 23.41 -0.99 22.04
C THR A 741 22.68 0.23 21.49
N LEU A 742 22.86 0.55 20.20
CA LEU A 742 22.11 1.66 19.57
C LEU A 742 20.59 1.41 19.68
N ARG A 743 20.17 0.14 19.65
CA ARG A 743 18.77 -0.25 19.80
C ARG A 743 18.18 0.12 21.17
N GLU A 744 18.97 0.07 22.23
CA GLU A 744 18.57 0.46 23.58
C GLU A 744 18.52 1.99 23.71
N GLY A 745 19.52 2.70 23.18
CA GLY A 745 19.52 4.16 23.12
C GLY A 745 18.29 4.71 22.37
N ILE A 746 17.95 4.12 21.21
CA ILE A 746 16.72 4.47 20.48
C ILE A 746 15.48 4.17 21.32
N GLN A 747 15.40 3.02 21.99
CA GLN A 747 14.24 2.66 22.82
C GLN A 747 14.02 3.63 23.98
N LEU A 748 15.11 4.06 24.60
CA LEU A 748 15.08 5.06 25.68
C LEU A 748 14.44 6.35 25.16
N MET A 749 14.89 6.86 24.00
CA MET A 749 14.32 8.08 23.43
C MET A 749 12.89 7.92 22.95
N GLU A 750 12.50 6.73 22.45
CA GLU A 750 11.09 6.42 22.11
C GLU A 750 10.19 6.51 23.35
N ILE A 751 10.65 6.05 24.51
CA ILE A 751 9.89 6.12 25.77
C ILE A 751 9.75 7.57 26.22
N ILE A 752 10.83 8.34 26.12
CA ILE A 752 10.82 9.77 26.47
C ILE A 752 9.86 10.53 25.54
N HIS A 753 9.89 10.26 24.23
CA HIS A 753 8.95 10.86 23.28
C HIS A 753 7.49 10.56 23.64
N GLN A 754 7.18 9.31 24.04
CA GLN A 754 5.83 8.89 24.44
C GLN A 754 5.29 9.65 25.66
N THR A 755 6.16 10.24 26.48
CA THR A 755 5.70 11.08 27.59
C THR A 755 5.11 12.42 27.12
N CYS A 756 5.47 12.89 25.91
CA CYS A 756 5.19 14.23 25.42
C CYS A 756 5.73 15.36 26.33
N ARG A 757 6.75 15.07 27.16
CA ARG A 757 7.32 16.01 28.14
C ARG A 757 8.75 16.46 27.81
N LEU A 758 9.33 16.03 26.70
CA LEU A 758 10.68 16.45 26.30
C LEU A 758 10.71 17.95 26.01
N GLY A 759 11.46 18.70 26.83
CA GLY A 759 11.67 20.14 26.64
C GLY A 759 13.01 20.47 25.98
N ALA A 760 14.04 19.69 26.30
CA ALA A 760 15.38 19.85 25.72
C ALA A 760 16.13 18.52 25.64
N LEU A 761 16.95 18.38 24.60
CA LEU A 761 17.88 17.27 24.37
C LEU A 761 19.23 17.86 23.96
N ASP A 762 20.32 17.48 24.62
CA ASP A 762 21.67 17.65 24.07
C ASP A 762 22.30 16.30 23.71
N VAL A 763 22.96 16.26 22.56
CA VAL A 763 23.75 15.10 22.11
C VAL A 763 25.18 15.57 21.90
N VAL A 764 26.11 14.98 22.64
CA VAL A 764 27.48 15.47 22.83
C VAL A 764 28.53 14.41 22.52
N GLU A 765 29.81 14.81 22.49
CA GLU A 765 31.00 13.96 22.31
C GLU A 765 31.09 13.19 20.97
N VAL A 766 30.27 13.54 19.97
CA VAL A 766 30.46 13.08 18.59
C VAL A 766 31.73 13.69 18.02
N ASN A 767 32.76 12.87 17.77
CA ASN A 767 34.09 13.33 17.36
C ASN A 767 34.49 12.82 15.96
N PRO A 768 34.25 13.60 14.89
CA PRO A 768 34.63 13.24 13.52
C PRO A 768 36.14 13.11 13.26
N SER A 769 37.00 13.48 14.22
CA SER A 769 38.46 13.37 14.09
C SER A 769 39.04 12.06 14.64
N ILE A 770 38.20 11.18 15.18
CA ILE A 770 38.59 9.88 15.75
C ILE A 770 38.01 8.75 14.90
N GLY A 771 38.83 7.76 14.57
CA GLY A 771 38.42 6.57 13.82
C GLY A 771 38.52 6.72 12.29
N SER A 772 38.06 5.70 11.56
CA SER A 772 37.92 5.74 10.11
C SER A 772 36.67 6.53 9.67
N GLU A 773 36.55 6.84 8.37
CA GLU A 773 35.34 7.47 7.82
C GLU A 773 34.07 6.64 8.11
N ALA A 774 34.19 5.30 8.13
CA ALA A 774 33.10 4.41 8.47
C ALA A 774 32.74 4.47 9.96
N ASP A 775 33.72 4.64 10.85
CA ASP A 775 33.52 4.80 12.29
C ASP A 775 32.81 6.13 12.58
N VAL A 776 33.29 7.21 11.95
CA VAL A 776 32.69 8.54 12.06
C VAL A 776 31.25 8.51 11.58
N LYS A 777 31.00 7.92 10.41
CA LYS A 777 29.64 7.77 9.88
C LYS A 777 28.75 7.00 10.86
N ARG A 778 29.25 5.91 11.45
CA ARG A 778 28.48 5.10 12.40
C ARG A 778 28.09 5.89 13.65
N THR A 779 29.03 6.62 14.26
CA THR A 779 28.74 7.46 15.43
C THR A 779 27.77 8.60 15.10
N VAL A 780 27.94 9.26 13.95
CA VAL A 780 27.04 10.34 13.53
C VAL A 780 25.63 9.80 13.22
N ASP A 781 25.52 8.65 12.54
CA ASP A 781 24.26 7.97 12.30
C ASP A 781 23.58 7.58 13.63
N ALA A 782 24.33 7.07 14.61
CA ALA A 782 23.83 6.76 15.95
C ALA A 782 23.22 8.00 16.63
N ALA A 783 23.92 9.14 16.59
CA ALA A 783 23.41 10.41 17.12
C ALA A 783 22.12 10.86 16.41
N ILE A 784 22.07 10.79 15.08
CA ILE A 784 20.85 11.13 14.31
C ILE A 784 19.69 10.21 14.69
N HIS A 785 19.95 8.91 14.88
CA HIS A 785 18.93 7.95 15.30
C HIS A 785 18.37 8.23 16.70
N VAL A 786 19.23 8.61 17.65
CA VAL A 786 18.81 9.04 19.00
C VAL A 786 17.94 10.30 18.92
N ILE A 787 18.37 11.31 18.16
CA ILE A 787 17.61 12.56 17.99
C ILE A 787 16.26 12.30 17.31
N ALA A 788 16.24 11.53 16.23
CA ALA A 788 15.01 11.21 15.51
C ALA A 788 14.02 10.45 16.39
N ALA A 789 14.50 9.50 17.20
CA ALA A 789 13.66 8.76 18.12
C ALA A 789 13.03 9.65 19.21
N ALA A 790 13.77 10.64 19.70
CA ALA A 790 13.27 11.64 20.64
C ALA A 790 12.11 12.49 20.07
N LEU A 791 12.09 12.63 18.74
CA LEU A 791 11.15 13.47 18.00
C LEU A 791 10.06 12.67 17.27
N GLY A 792 9.96 11.36 17.50
CA GLY A 792 8.83 10.53 17.06
C GLY A 792 9.15 9.49 15.99
N HIS A 793 10.41 9.35 15.58
CA HIS A 793 10.82 8.26 14.68
C HIS A 793 10.92 6.93 15.42
N SER A 794 10.00 5.99 15.17
CA SER A 794 10.03 4.67 15.82
C SER A 794 10.72 3.59 14.99
N ARG A 795 11.40 2.66 15.69
CA ARG A 795 11.98 1.40 15.15
C ARG A 795 10.96 0.52 14.42
N ARG A 796 9.65 0.77 14.59
CA ARG A 796 8.58 0.05 13.87
C ARG A 796 8.36 0.56 12.44
N GLY A 797 9.11 1.59 12.00
CA GLY A 797 8.98 2.20 10.69
C GLY A 797 7.66 2.96 10.58
N LEU A 798 7.65 4.22 11.04
CA LEU A 798 6.43 5.01 11.28
C LEU A 798 5.48 4.28 12.28
N SER A 799 4.74 5.04 13.07
CA SER A 799 3.91 4.47 14.13
C SER A 799 2.98 3.37 13.61
N PRO A 800 2.81 2.23 14.32
CA PRO A 800 1.70 1.34 14.04
C PRO A 800 0.42 2.14 14.17
N ARG A 801 -0.32 2.23 13.06
CA ARG A 801 -1.71 2.67 13.09
C ARG A 801 -2.43 1.95 14.21
N SER A 802 -3.34 2.66 14.86
CA SER A 802 -4.46 2.09 15.62
C SER A 802 -5.07 0.93 14.83
N GLY A 803 -4.67 -0.28 15.21
CA GLY A 803 -4.93 -1.50 14.46
C GLY A 803 -4.05 -2.60 15.02
N VAL A 804 -4.66 -3.45 15.85
CA VAL A 804 -4.04 -4.66 16.35
C VAL A 804 -3.68 -5.54 15.14
N LEU A 805 -2.42 -5.50 14.71
CA LEU A 805 -1.78 -6.63 14.07
C LEU A 805 -1.14 -7.43 15.19
N PRO A 806 -1.67 -8.61 15.56
CA PRO A 806 -0.92 -9.51 16.40
C PRO A 806 0.18 -10.10 15.50
N LEU A 807 1.32 -9.42 15.40
CA LEU A 807 2.56 -10.11 15.11
C LEU A 807 2.87 -10.92 16.36
N GLN A 808 2.34 -12.14 16.36
CA GLN A 808 2.49 -13.13 17.41
C GLN A 808 3.98 -13.39 17.65
N THR A 809 4.53 -12.89 18.76
CA THR A 809 5.80 -13.35 19.32
C THR A 809 5.54 -13.89 20.73
N PHE A 810 5.25 -15.19 20.76
CA PHE A 810 5.08 -16.12 21.89
C PHE A 810 3.67 -16.28 22.52
N PRO A 811 3.30 -17.52 22.92
CA PRO A 811 1.92 -17.92 23.20
C PRO A 811 1.44 -17.46 24.58
N PRO A 812 0.11 -17.38 24.81
CA PRO A 812 -0.43 -16.94 26.09
C PRO A 812 -0.40 -18.10 27.11
N LYS A 813 0.61 -18.12 27.99
CA LYS A 813 0.58 -18.72 29.35
C LYS A 813 1.66 -17.98 30.17
N TYR A 814 1.39 -17.30 31.27
CA TYR A 814 0.76 -17.78 32.50
C TYR A 814 -0.01 -16.64 33.19
N GLN A 815 -1.26 -16.91 33.57
CA GLN A 815 -1.83 -16.38 34.81
C GLN A 815 -1.33 -17.27 35.98
N GLU A 816 -1.25 -16.67 37.17
CA GLU A 816 -0.89 -17.25 38.49
C GLU A 816 0.62 -17.43 38.76
N ILE A 817 1.21 -16.50 39.53
CA ILE A 817 1.51 -16.58 40.98
C ILE A 817 1.66 -15.16 41.52
#